data_AF-A0A956U5H1-F1
#
_entry.id   AF-A0A956U5H1-F1
#
_cell.length_a   1.000
_cell.length_b   1.000
_cell.length_c   1.000
_cell.angle_alpha   90.00
_cell.angle_beta   90.00
_cell.angle_gamma   90.00
#
_symmetry.space_group_name_H-M   'P 1'
#
loop_
_entity.id
_entity.type
_entity.pdbx_description
1 polymer ?
#
loop_
_entity_poly.entity_id
_entity_poly.type
_entity_poly.pdbx_seq_one_letter_code
_entity_poly.pdbx_strand_id
1 'polypeptide(L)'
;MKRRAPIFGLLAITLSLGLGSPAKAEGLASYLEKVPGSASVDLRQAEIEKRLREAVAAGRISQLDSQSFSRELDKIADLEAAYRASHGKLSLWENLKLLYQLDNLSRKVEQSLSDRQVADSDLGSRITALSNRIEDGLGSKRLTEQEASGFKYEIERIQSLHKLLSSSSIQLTDAQNLQLALDLDRLSSRLESTMHDRQIELPEIDKAQDEIAARLASALDKGTLTKEEAEDLKEEFQKVAEREATLKSYGRPLTSEESLALAVDLEKISRELDLKVRSKDAEDGGYKEKEAAVAARIAGGVVTGKLTLAEASYLKDRLEKLEAKATEWRKQGEGLSADESRALLLDLEKLSIQVERRLNDPRYSWIGLSKAVADLQIRMEAAKEAGRISEADLSKLNKDLDKIKANWEQIRAAGTEGNYPLKDTVYVVISLDQLSNKLAETLSDRDIDVPELEARKASIDQRIAAGVVSGRLTPDEGQRLLDEFDRINEKESIFRASEKELTEREKLALAVMAEKLSTRVERSIHEGARYNPGFDQQRQKMNDAIEEGIIAGSIADKDAEKLKAELLRIESSEKSFRGMGGDLTASQALTVAQSLASLQEAIEDQLLEADTAAIDLDKRREQLAQRISEGVVAGKLTAEDADVLRKEFDRLDSLNKKYVSAGGLSKGESVAMAYSLARLGSRIEEKMKDDRIALPSLNALHNQIDQRLAKSIASGALTSDRVKEYKDRLEAIARMEMGFRYTGDGLSYPESMMLANQLDDLNRRLDSALSGKNPNFAGIEDRLDKAGKRIADGIVTKKIDAEAAGSLKTELDRISNARVAFAHSEGGYSLEETETLVRDIDRLNSEIDLHMKGQKLAWSDIDRRQTSLEKTLKQLIAQGKIKSPDARVLTDQLDKIKRAKAAFTLSDGNLNYFERVSLGEALDNFNRAIQKSTVK
;
A
#
# COMPACT_ATOMS: atom_id res chain seq x y z
N MET A 1 16.86 32.12 14.62
CA MET A 1 17.67 30.89 14.74
C MET A 1 18.08 30.44 13.35
N LYS A 2 19.36 30.65 12.99
CA LYS A 2 20.00 30.17 11.77
C LYS A 2 21.29 29.48 12.23
N ARG A 3 21.46 28.19 11.97
CA ARG A 3 22.74 27.50 12.20
C ARG A 3 23.44 27.32 10.86
N ARG A 4 24.51 28.11 10.68
CA ARG A 4 25.62 27.81 9.78
C ARG A 4 26.47 26.74 10.45
N ALA A 5 26.98 25.78 9.70
CA ALA A 5 28.08 24.92 10.11
C ALA A 5 29.23 25.11 9.11
N PRO A 6 30.45 25.43 9.58
CA PRO A 6 31.69 25.36 8.79
C PRO A 6 32.43 24.06 9.12
N ILE A 7 33.00 23.35 8.14
CA ILE A 7 34.02 22.33 8.40
C ILE A 7 35.13 22.43 7.34
N PHE A 8 36.29 22.90 7.80
CA PHE A 8 37.60 22.67 7.21
C PHE A 8 37.95 21.18 7.25
N GLY A 9 38.42 20.63 6.14
CA GLY A 9 39.26 19.43 6.11
C GLY A 9 40.71 19.85 5.99
N LEU A 10 41.44 19.75 7.11
CA LEU A 10 42.86 20.05 7.28
C LEU A 10 43.76 19.24 6.32
N LEU A 11 44.59 19.94 5.55
CA LEU A 11 45.99 19.57 5.37
C LEU A 11 46.84 20.80 5.69
N ALA A 12 47.11 21.01 6.98
CA ALA A 12 48.09 21.97 7.45
C ALA A 12 49.32 21.19 7.90
N ILE A 13 50.38 21.24 7.09
CA ILE A 13 51.75 21.12 7.59
C ILE A 13 52.15 22.52 8.03
N THR A 14 52.29 22.71 9.33
CA THR A 14 52.78 23.96 9.92
C THR A 14 54.30 24.04 9.76
N LEU A 15 54.78 25.07 9.05
CA LEU A 15 56.08 25.68 9.35
C LEU A 15 55.87 27.20 9.43
N SER A 16 56.19 27.72 10.60
CA SER A 16 55.91 29.07 11.05
C SER A 16 57.05 30.06 10.75
N LEU A 17 56.65 31.33 10.62
CA LEU A 17 57.39 32.59 10.85
C LEU A 17 58.14 33.24 9.68
N GLY A 18 57.86 34.54 9.49
CA GLY A 18 58.85 35.51 9.02
C GLY A 18 58.36 36.49 7.96
N LEU A 19 58.22 37.76 8.35
CA LEU A 19 58.14 38.92 7.45
C LEU A 19 59.35 38.96 6.49
N GLY A 20 59.12 39.16 5.20
CA GLY A 20 60.16 39.55 4.24
C GLY A 20 59.92 39.10 2.79
N SER A 21 59.58 40.06 1.92
CA SER A 21 59.86 40.21 0.47
C SER A 21 59.79 39.02 -0.54
N PRO A 22 59.53 39.32 -1.84
CA PRO A 22 58.96 38.39 -2.81
C PRO A 22 60.03 37.61 -3.57
N ALA A 23 60.04 36.28 -3.48
CA ALA A 23 60.73 35.42 -4.44
C ALA A 23 60.32 33.97 -4.17
N LYS A 24 59.31 33.47 -4.92
CA LYS A 24 59.07 32.05 -5.26
C LYS A 24 57.71 31.86 -5.98
N ALA A 25 57.34 32.80 -6.86
CA ALA A 25 56.22 32.63 -7.79
C ALA A 25 56.60 31.77 -9.02
N GLU A 26 57.88 31.43 -9.21
CA GLU A 26 58.36 30.69 -10.40
C GLU A 26 58.20 29.15 -10.31
N GLY A 27 57.93 28.60 -9.12
CA GLY A 27 57.82 27.13 -8.94
C GLY A 27 56.44 26.54 -9.28
N LEU A 28 55.38 27.36 -9.31
CA LEU A 28 54.01 26.92 -9.58
C LEU A 28 53.60 27.11 -11.04
N ALA A 29 54.20 28.07 -11.75
CA ALA A 29 53.97 28.29 -13.17
C ALA A 29 54.52 27.13 -14.04
N SER A 30 55.64 26.53 -13.65
CA SER A 30 56.30 25.47 -14.41
C SER A 30 55.66 24.08 -14.28
N TYR A 31 54.79 23.86 -13.29
CA TYR A 31 54.02 22.60 -13.14
C TYR A 31 52.69 22.62 -13.89
N LEU A 32 52.19 23.80 -14.27
CA LEU A 32 50.96 23.99 -15.07
C LEU A 32 51.21 24.01 -16.59
N GLU A 33 52.47 24.07 -17.02
CA GLU A 33 52.86 24.22 -18.44
C GLU A 33 53.17 22.88 -19.14
N LYS A 34 52.99 21.74 -18.46
CA LYS A 34 53.25 20.40 -19.03
C LYS A 34 52.08 19.43 -18.87
N VAL A 35 50.91 19.82 -19.36
CA VAL A 35 49.92 18.85 -19.88
C VAL A 35 49.25 19.47 -21.11
N PRO A 36 49.57 19.02 -22.34
CA PRO A 36 48.81 19.42 -23.51
C PRO A 36 47.46 18.71 -23.50
N GLY A 37 46.37 19.48 -23.45
CA GLY A 37 45.03 19.04 -23.86
C GLY A 37 44.26 18.12 -22.91
N SER A 38 44.07 18.48 -21.64
CA SER A 38 43.11 17.81 -20.76
C SER A 38 42.11 18.79 -20.14
N ALA A 39 40.86 18.72 -20.60
CA ALA A 39 39.72 19.43 -20.03
C ALA A 39 39.27 18.74 -18.73
N SER A 40 39.73 19.22 -17.58
CA SER A 40 39.07 18.89 -16.31
C SER A 40 38.10 20.00 -15.92
N VAL A 41 36.98 19.62 -15.31
CA VAL A 41 35.95 20.54 -14.81
C VAL A 41 36.55 21.58 -13.85
N ASP A 42 37.46 21.13 -12.97
CA ASP A 42 38.15 21.98 -12.00
C ASP A 42 39.04 23.05 -12.68
N LEU A 43 39.74 22.71 -13.78
CA LEU A 43 40.55 23.68 -14.54
C LEU A 43 39.66 24.72 -15.24
N ARG A 44 38.52 24.32 -15.80
CA ARG A 44 37.58 25.25 -16.46
C ARG A 44 36.91 26.19 -15.46
N GLN A 45 36.56 25.70 -14.27
CA GLN A 45 36.05 26.56 -13.18
C GLN A 45 37.08 27.63 -12.79
N ALA A 46 38.33 27.23 -12.57
CA ALA A 46 39.40 28.15 -12.21
C ALA A 46 39.67 29.21 -13.29
N GLU A 47 39.57 28.82 -14.57
CA GLU A 47 39.72 29.75 -15.70
C GLU A 47 38.59 30.79 -15.74
N ILE A 48 37.33 30.36 -15.59
CA ILE A 48 36.17 31.27 -15.55
C ILE A 48 36.26 32.22 -14.35
N GLU A 49 36.64 31.73 -13.17
CA GLU A 49 36.86 32.56 -11.98
C GLU A 49 37.96 33.61 -12.18
N LYS A 50 39.07 33.21 -12.82
CA LYS A 50 40.17 34.12 -13.12
C LYS A 50 39.70 35.21 -14.08
N ARG A 51 39.05 34.83 -15.19
CA ARG A 51 38.51 35.78 -16.17
C ARG A 51 37.49 36.74 -15.55
N LEU A 52 36.61 36.24 -14.68
CA LEU A 52 35.61 37.06 -13.99
C LEU A 52 36.28 38.12 -13.09
N ARG A 53 37.34 37.73 -12.35
CA ARG A 53 38.11 38.66 -11.51
C ARG A 53 38.84 39.71 -12.32
N GLU A 54 39.47 39.30 -13.41
CA GLU A 54 40.16 40.23 -14.33
C GLU A 54 39.18 41.20 -15.00
N ALA A 55 38.00 40.71 -15.39
CA ALA A 55 36.93 41.52 -15.97
C ALA A 55 36.37 42.57 -15.01
N VAL A 56 36.18 42.23 -13.73
CA VAL A 56 35.77 43.19 -12.69
C VAL A 56 36.88 44.21 -12.41
N ALA A 57 38.12 43.74 -12.28
CA ALA A 57 39.27 44.62 -12.03
C ALA A 57 39.49 45.61 -13.17
N ALA A 58 39.25 45.19 -14.41
CA ALA A 58 39.28 46.04 -15.59
C ALA A 58 38.03 46.92 -15.77
N GLY A 59 37.04 46.83 -14.87
CA GLY A 59 35.78 47.57 -14.94
C GLY A 59 34.86 47.19 -16.11
N ARG A 60 35.13 46.07 -16.78
CA ARG A 60 34.43 45.62 -17.99
C ARG A 60 33.10 44.93 -17.69
N ILE A 61 32.95 44.35 -16.51
CA ILE A 61 31.66 43.83 -16.00
C ILE A 61 31.31 44.53 -14.68
N SER A 62 30.01 44.71 -14.41
CA SER A 62 29.60 45.29 -13.14
C SER A 62 29.84 44.31 -11.99
N GLN A 63 30.03 44.85 -10.78
CA GLN A 63 30.15 44.03 -9.58
C GLN A 63 28.87 43.21 -9.32
N LEU A 64 27.72 43.66 -9.83
CA LEU A 64 26.45 42.93 -9.75
C LEU A 64 26.41 41.72 -10.70
N ASP A 65 26.86 41.88 -11.94
CA ASP A 65 26.92 40.79 -12.93
C ASP A 65 28.01 39.77 -12.58
N SER A 66 29.12 40.23 -12.02
CA SER A 66 30.12 39.32 -11.47
C SER A 66 29.54 38.46 -10.33
N GLN A 67 28.72 39.05 -9.45
CA GLN A 67 28.06 38.28 -8.41
C GLN A 67 27.02 37.29 -8.96
N SER A 68 26.34 37.59 -10.08
CA SER A 68 25.40 36.65 -10.69
C SER A 68 26.13 35.47 -11.33
N PHE A 69 27.22 35.73 -12.08
CA PHE A 69 28.04 34.67 -12.68
C PHE A 69 28.78 33.83 -11.64
N SER A 70 29.27 34.43 -10.55
CA SER A 70 29.86 33.69 -9.43
C SER A 70 28.86 32.74 -8.79
N ARG A 71 27.59 33.14 -8.62
CA ARG A 71 26.54 32.25 -8.11
C ARG A 71 26.18 31.13 -9.07
N GLU A 72 26.24 31.37 -10.39
CA GLU A 72 26.06 30.30 -11.38
C GLU A 72 27.22 29.31 -11.35
N LEU A 73 28.45 29.79 -11.18
CA LEU A 73 29.63 28.95 -11.00
C LEU A 73 29.55 28.10 -9.72
N ASP A 74 29.19 28.71 -8.59
CA ASP A 74 29.01 28.02 -7.30
C ASP A 74 27.97 26.89 -7.42
N LYS A 75 26.88 27.12 -8.16
CA LYS A 75 25.89 26.07 -8.42
C LYS A 75 26.45 24.90 -9.22
N ILE A 76 27.33 25.15 -10.18
CA ILE A 76 27.96 24.09 -10.97
C ILE A 76 28.96 23.31 -10.10
N ALA A 77 29.71 24.00 -9.24
CA ALA A 77 30.59 23.37 -8.26
C ALA A 77 29.82 22.51 -7.24
N ASP A 78 28.66 22.98 -6.77
CA ASP A 78 27.75 22.22 -5.90
C ASP A 78 27.22 20.96 -6.62
N LEU A 79 26.88 21.06 -7.90
CA LEU A 79 26.45 19.91 -8.71
C LEU A 79 27.59 18.89 -8.88
N GLU A 80 28.81 19.35 -9.13
CA GLU A 80 29.99 18.49 -9.21
C GLU A 80 30.28 17.79 -7.88
N ALA A 81 30.19 18.50 -6.77
CA ALA A 81 30.33 17.91 -5.43
C ALA A 81 29.25 16.86 -5.17
N ALA A 82 28.01 17.09 -5.61
CA ALA A 82 26.92 16.14 -5.49
C ALA A 82 27.14 14.87 -6.33
N TYR A 83 27.61 14.99 -7.58
CA TYR A 83 27.94 13.83 -8.42
C TYR A 83 29.15 13.06 -7.90
N ARG A 84 30.20 13.75 -7.40
CA ARG A 84 31.34 13.08 -6.77
C ARG A 84 30.93 12.35 -5.48
N ALA A 85 29.96 12.86 -4.74
CA ALA A 85 29.45 12.22 -3.52
C ALA A 85 28.64 10.94 -3.77
N SER A 86 28.00 10.78 -4.94
CA SER A 86 27.16 9.60 -5.23
C SER A 86 27.98 8.36 -5.56
N HIS A 87 29.03 8.48 -6.37
CA HIS A 87 29.78 7.33 -6.89
C HIS A 87 31.31 7.45 -6.78
N GLY A 88 31.82 8.50 -6.12
CA GLY A 88 33.26 8.73 -5.86
C GLY A 88 34.07 9.21 -7.07
N LYS A 89 33.55 9.00 -8.29
CA LYS A 89 34.08 9.52 -9.57
C LYS A 89 32.91 10.05 -10.41
N LEU A 90 33.16 11.06 -11.23
CA LEU A 90 32.17 11.55 -12.20
C LEU A 90 32.00 10.52 -13.32
N SER A 91 30.75 10.18 -13.66
CA SER A 91 30.46 9.44 -14.90
C SER A 91 30.80 10.28 -16.12
N LEU A 92 30.95 9.63 -17.28
CA LEU A 92 31.20 10.32 -18.55
C LEU A 92 30.14 11.38 -18.83
N TRP A 93 28.85 11.03 -18.72
CA TRP A 93 27.77 11.98 -18.94
C TRP A 93 27.78 13.13 -17.92
N GLU A 94 28.01 12.86 -16.64
CA GLU A 94 28.10 13.90 -15.61
C GLU A 94 29.26 14.86 -15.89
N ASN A 95 30.43 14.33 -16.28
CA ASN A 95 31.59 15.11 -16.67
C ASN A 95 31.27 16.02 -17.86
N LEU A 96 30.71 15.46 -18.93
CA LEU A 96 30.36 16.22 -20.13
C LEU A 96 29.27 17.27 -19.89
N LYS A 97 28.30 16.94 -19.03
CA LYS A 97 27.24 17.87 -18.65
C LYS A 97 27.78 19.05 -17.84
N LEU A 98 28.69 18.81 -16.89
CA LEU A 98 29.34 19.88 -16.12
C LEU A 98 30.17 20.76 -17.04
N LEU A 99 30.96 20.17 -17.95
CA LEU A 99 31.72 20.91 -18.96
C LEU A 99 30.79 21.77 -19.83
N TYR A 100 29.65 21.24 -20.27
CA TYR A 100 28.65 21.99 -21.02
C TYR A 100 28.05 23.16 -20.22
N GLN A 101 27.76 22.96 -18.93
CA GLN A 101 27.25 24.02 -18.07
C GLN A 101 28.28 25.13 -17.83
N LEU A 102 29.54 24.77 -17.63
CA LEU A 102 30.65 25.72 -17.53
C LEU A 102 30.84 26.48 -18.83
N ASP A 103 30.68 25.82 -19.96
CA ASP A 103 30.78 26.48 -21.25
C ASP A 103 29.64 27.48 -21.44
N ASN A 104 28.40 27.11 -21.12
CA ASN A 104 27.28 28.05 -21.12
C ASN A 104 27.53 29.27 -20.23
N LEU A 105 28.11 29.06 -19.06
CA LEU A 105 28.48 30.16 -18.17
C LEU A 105 29.58 31.03 -18.80
N SER A 106 30.62 30.41 -19.38
CA SER A 106 31.66 31.12 -20.13
C SER A 106 31.07 31.96 -21.27
N ARG A 107 30.09 31.42 -22.01
CA ARG A 107 29.37 32.15 -23.08
C ARG A 107 28.67 33.40 -22.56
N LYS A 108 27.94 33.28 -21.45
CA LYS A 108 27.24 34.42 -20.84
C LYS A 108 28.21 35.48 -20.32
N VAL A 109 29.33 35.05 -19.76
CA VAL A 109 30.41 35.95 -19.30
C VAL A 109 31.00 36.70 -20.49
N GLU A 110 31.30 36.02 -21.59
CA GLU A 110 31.82 36.61 -22.83
C GLU A 110 30.82 37.59 -23.48
N GLN A 111 29.54 37.23 -23.56
CA GLN A 111 28.49 38.11 -24.07
C GLN A 111 28.36 39.40 -23.23
N SER A 112 28.43 39.28 -21.90
CA SER A 112 28.39 40.45 -21.01
C SER A 112 29.60 41.38 -21.16
N LEU A 113 30.75 40.82 -21.54
CA LEU A 113 31.97 41.58 -21.85
C LEU A 113 31.84 42.32 -23.17
N SER A 114 31.19 41.71 -24.17
CA SER A 114 30.96 42.30 -25.50
C SER A 114 29.96 43.46 -25.46
N ASP A 115 28.80 43.28 -24.80
CA ASP A 115 27.73 44.30 -24.73
C ASP A 115 28.17 45.60 -24.05
N ARG A 116 29.15 45.53 -23.15
CA ARG A 116 29.68 46.67 -22.38
C ARG A 116 30.86 47.38 -23.06
N GLN A 117 31.34 46.88 -24.19
CA GLN A 117 32.46 47.47 -24.94
C GLN A 117 32.02 48.62 -25.88
N VAL A 118 30.73 49.00 -25.87
CA VAL A 118 30.13 50.05 -26.72
C VAL A 118 30.35 51.48 -26.18
N ALA A 119 31.47 51.73 -25.49
CA ALA A 119 31.91 53.08 -25.14
C ALA A 119 33.19 53.41 -25.93
N ASP A 120 32.99 54.09 -27.06
CA ASP A 120 33.97 54.82 -27.90
C ASP A 120 35.46 54.51 -27.63
N SER A 121 36.00 53.50 -28.32
CA SER A 121 37.44 53.23 -28.30
C SER A 121 37.91 52.73 -29.67
N ASP A 122 38.72 53.56 -30.32
CA ASP A 122 39.67 53.30 -31.41
C ASP A 122 39.50 51.98 -32.20
N LEU A 123 39.15 52.10 -33.49
CA LEU A 123 39.08 51.00 -34.46
C LEU A 123 40.34 50.13 -34.44
N GLY A 124 41.52 50.71 -34.21
CA GLY A 124 42.79 49.99 -34.09
C GLY A 124 42.79 48.98 -32.93
N SER A 125 42.32 49.40 -31.76
CA SER A 125 42.24 48.55 -30.57
C SER A 125 41.26 47.38 -30.73
N ARG A 126 40.13 47.60 -31.44
CA ARG A 126 39.17 46.54 -31.76
C ARG A 126 39.76 45.50 -32.70
N ILE A 127 40.52 45.95 -33.69
CA ILE A 127 41.19 45.06 -34.63
C ILE A 127 42.25 44.21 -33.90
N THR A 128 43.08 44.81 -33.05
CA THR A 128 44.07 44.05 -32.25
C THR A 128 43.39 43.02 -31.34
N ALA A 129 42.27 43.36 -30.70
CA ALA A 129 41.51 42.43 -29.88
C ALA A 129 40.97 41.23 -30.69
N LEU A 130 40.46 41.47 -31.91
CA LEU A 130 39.99 40.41 -32.79
C LEU A 130 41.14 39.54 -33.32
N SER A 131 42.28 40.13 -33.65
CA SER A 131 43.49 39.38 -34.04
C SER A 131 43.97 38.46 -32.92
N ASN A 132 44.04 38.96 -31.68
CA ASN A 132 44.41 38.14 -30.53
C ASN A 132 43.40 37.01 -30.29
N ARG A 133 42.09 37.27 -30.42
CA ARG A 133 41.05 36.22 -30.30
C ARG A 133 41.18 35.14 -31.37
N ILE A 134 41.57 35.49 -32.59
CA ILE A 134 41.81 34.51 -33.65
C ILE A 134 43.06 33.66 -33.33
N GLU A 135 44.11 34.26 -32.79
CA GLU A 135 45.33 33.55 -32.38
C GLU A 135 45.09 32.64 -31.18
N ASP A 136 44.34 33.10 -30.18
CA ASP A 136 43.89 32.28 -29.06
C ASP A 136 42.98 31.14 -29.53
N GLY A 137 42.08 31.41 -30.48
CA GLY A 137 41.22 30.41 -31.11
C GLY A 137 42.00 29.34 -31.89
N LEU A 138 43.09 29.71 -32.54
CA LEU A 138 44.02 28.78 -33.18
C LEU A 138 44.83 27.97 -32.17
N GLY A 139 45.42 28.65 -31.17
CA GLY A 139 46.22 28.00 -30.12
C GLY A 139 45.40 27.02 -29.27
N SER A 140 44.11 27.30 -29.10
CA SER A 140 43.14 26.43 -28.41
C SER A 140 42.42 25.42 -29.33
N LYS A 141 42.79 25.35 -30.62
CA LYS A 141 42.15 24.51 -31.67
C LYS A 141 40.64 24.73 -31.86
N ARG A 142 40.09 25.84 -31.37
CA ARG A 142 38.69 26.24 -31.55
C ARG A 142 38.41 26.78 -32.96
N LEU A 143 39.44 27.11 -33.72
CA LEU A 143 39.40 27.48 -35.15
C LEU A 143 40.34 26.57 -35.94
N THR A 144 39.97 26.17 -37.16
CA THR A 144 40.96 25.58 -38.07
C THR A 144 41.90 26.64 -38.62
N GLU A 145 43.08 26.21 -39.10
CA GLU A 145 44.01 27.06 -39.83
C GLU A 145 43.33 27.77 -41.01
N GLN A 146 42.41 27.09 -41.70
CA GLN A 146 41.67 27.64 -42.84
C GLN A 146 40.67 28.74 -42.41
N GLU A 147 39.93 28.52 -41.32
CA GLU A 147 38.96 29.50 -40.81
C GLU A 147 39.65 30.72 -40.21
N ALA A 148 40.71 30.51 -39.44
CA ALA A 148 41.50 31.60 -38.89
C ALA A 148 42.16 32.43 -39.98
N SER A 149 42.63 31.80 -41.07
CA SER A 149 43.13 32.52 -42.24
C SER A 149 42.02 33.34 -42.92
N GLY A 150 40.80 32.80 -42.99
CA GLY A 150 39.62 33.52 -43.48
C GLY A 150 39.29 34.76 -42.64
N PHE A 151 39.27 34.64 -41.31
CA PHE A 151 39.03 35.78 -40.42
C PHE A 151 40.18 36.80 -40.43
N LYS A 152 41.44 36.35 -40.53
CA LYS A 152 42.60 37.24 -40.71
C LYS A 152 42.48 38.04 -42.02
N TYR A 153 42.09 37.40 -43.11
CA TYR A 153 41.84 38.07 -44.39
C TYR A 153 40.73 39.13 -44.30
N GLU A 154 39.61 38.80 -43.63
CA GLU A 154 38.53 39.78 -43.43
C GLU A 154 38.97 40.97 -42.55
N ILE A 155 39.80 40.75 -41.52
CA ILE A 155 40.42 41.83 -40.73
C ILE A 155 41.33 42.71 -41.59
N GLU A 156 42.19 42.12 -42.41
CA GLU A 156 43.08 42.84 -43.32
C GLU A 156 42.30 43.67 -44.36
N ARG A 157 41.18 43.14 -44.84
CA ARG A 157 40.25 43.87 -45.70
C ARG A 157 39.64 45.08 -45.00
N ILE A 158 39.19 44.95 -43.75
CA ILE A 158 38.65 46.07 -42.98
C ILE A 158 39.75 47.10 -42.66
N GLN A 159 40.96 46.66 -42.33
CA GLN A 159 42.13 47.52 -42.10
C GLN A 159 42.52 48.33 -43.35
N SER A 160 42.50 47.70 -44.52
CA SER A 160 42.81 48.38 -45.79
C SER A 160 41.73 49.39 -46.18
N LEU A 161 40.44 49.07 -45.96
CA LEU A 161 39.33 50.03 -46.10
C LEU A 161 39.49 51.23 -45.16
N HIS A 162 39.84 50.99 -43.89
CA HIS A 162 40.11 52.07 -42.93
C HIS A 162 41.26 52.97 -43.40
N LYS A 163 42.38 52.39 -43.88
CA LYS A 163 43.51 53.15 -44.43
C LYS A 163 43.12 53.98 -45.66
N LEU A 164 42.41 53.40 -46.61
CA LEU A 164 41.93 54.10 -47.83
C LEU A 164 41.02 55.28 -47.50
N LEU A 165 40.10 55.09 -46.56
CA LEU A 165 39.17 56.14 -46.14
C LEU A 165 39.89 57.25 -45.35
N SER A 166 40.90 56.89 -44.54
CA SER A 166 41.73 57.84 -43.79
C SER A 166 42.76 58.63 -44.63
N SER A 167 43.09 58.17 -45.84
CA SER A 167 44.09 58.83 -46.72
C SER A 167 43.55 60.04 -47.50
N SER A 168 42.22 60.23 -47.50
CA SER A 168 41.63 61.51 -47.93
C SER A 168 41.72 62.47 -46.74
N SER A 169 42.25 63.68 -46.94
CA SER A 169 42.56 64.65 -45.88
C SER A 169 41.33 65.30 -45.21
N ILE A 170 40.24 64.55 -45.08
CA ILE A 170 39.00 64.90 -44.38
C ILE A 170 38.78 63.80 -43.36
N GLN A 171 38.61 64.17 -42.09
CA GLN A 171 38.31 63.22 -41.02
C GLN A 171 37.16 62.29 -41.44
N LEU A 172 37.30 60.99 -41.15
CA LEU A 172 36.28 59.98 -41.41
C LEU A 172 34.92 60.49 -40.93
N THR A 173 33.93 60.50 -41.82
CA THR A 173 32.57 60.91 -41.44
C THR A 173 32.01 59.91 -40.42
N ASP A 174 31.13 60.37 -39.52
CA ASP A 174 30.49 59.53 -38.50
C ASP A 174 29.82 58.29 -39.10
N ALA A 175 29.26 58.42 -40.31
CA ALA A 175 28.67 57.30 -41.06
C ALA A 175 29.71 56.25 -41.52
N GLN A 176 30.90 56.68 -41.96
CA GLN A 176 31.98 55.78 -42.36
C GLN A 176 32.60 55.06 -41.15
N ASN A 177 32.78 55.78 -40.04
CA ASN A 177 33.23 55.18 -38.78
C ASN A 177 32.22 54.17 -38.24
N LEU A 178 30.92 54.50 -38.29
CA LEU A 178 29.85 53.59 -37.88
C LEU A 178 29.83 52.34 -38.75
N GLN A 179 30.04 52.47 -40.06
CA GLN A 179 30.06 51.31 -40.96
C GLN A 179 31.23 50.36 -40.69
N LEU A 180 32.44 50.90 -40.47
CA LEU A 180 33.60 50.09 -40.10
C LEU A 180 33.41 49.42 -38.73
N ALA A 181 32.80 50.12 -37.77
CA ALA A 181 32.47 49.54 -36.47
C ALA A 181 31.47 48.38 -36.61
N LEU A 182 30.40 48.55 -37.41
CA LEU A 182 29.41 47.50 -37.66
C LEU A 182 30.00 46.29 -38.40
N ASP A 183 30.94 46.51 -39.34
CA ASP A 183 31.60 45.41 -40.03
C ASP A 183 32.53 44.63 -39.09
N LEU A 184 33.23 45.30 -38.16
CA LEU A 184 33.99 44.64 -37.10
C LEU A 184 33.08 43.92 -36.10
N ASP A 185 31.92 44.47 -35.76
CA ASP A 185 30.96 43.84 -34.86
C ASP A 185 30.33 42.58 -35.50
N ARG A 186 30.07 42.62 -36.80
CA ARG A 186 29.64 41.44 -37.58
C ARG A 186 30.74 40.38 -37.65
N LEU A 187 31.99 40.78 -37.87
CA LEU A 187 33.14 39.87 -37.88
C LEU A 187 33.35 39.25 -36.50
N SER A 188 33.27 40.05 -35.44
CA SER A 188 33.31 39.58 -34.04
C SER A 188 32.21 38.56 -33.79
N SER A 189 30.96 38.86 -34.17
CA SER A 189 29.81 37.97 -33.98
C SER A 189 29.98 36.64 -34.75
N ARG A 190 30.50 36.69 -35.97
CA ARG A 190 30.78 35.49 -36.78
C ARG A 190 31.91 34.66 -36.19
N LEU A 191 33.02 35.29 -35.83
CA LEU A 191 34.16 34.67 -35.16
C LEU A 191 33.70 33.97 -33.87
N GLU A 192 32.88 34.67 -33.10
CA GLU A 192 32.29 34.18 -31.87
C GLU A 192 31.42 32.95 -32.13
N SER A 193 30.48 32.99 -33.09
CA SER A 193 29.67 31.82 -33.44
C SER A 193 30.51 30.61 -33.85
N THR A 194 31.56 30.79 -34.66
CA THR A 194 32.43 29.69 -35.09
C THR A 194 33.27 29.10 -33.96
N MET A 195 33.78 29.92 -33.04
CA MET A 195 34.56 29.45 -31.89
C MET A 195 33.72 28.73 -30.82
N HIS A 196 32.40 28.97 -30.81
CA HIS A 196 31.46 28.39 -29.85
C HIS A 196 31.03 26.97 -30.20
N ASP A 197 30.87 26.64 -31.49
CA ASP A 197 30.41 25.32 -31.92
C ASP A 197 31.50 24.24 -31.83
N ARG A 198 32.78 24.64 -31.73
CA ARG A 198 33.94 23.73 -31.79
C ARG A 198 34.65 23.47 -30.46
N GLN A 199 34.17 24.04 -29.35
CA GLN A 199 34.87 24.01 -28.06
C GLN A 199 34.91 22.63 -27.36
N ILE A 200 34.42 21.59 -28.03
CA ILE A 200 34.29 20.24 -27.50
C ILE A 200 34.96 19.24 -28.46
N GLU A 201 36.30 19.31 -28.58
CA GLU A 201 37.05 18.08 -28.91
C GLU A 201 37.17 17.27 -27.61
N LEU A 202 36.30 16.26 -27.46
CA LEU A 202 36.35 15.33 -26.33
C LEU A 202 36.98 14.01 -26.76
N PRO A 203 38.29 13.81 -26.51
CA PRO A 203 38.92 12.49 -26.61
C PRO A 203 38.38 11.47 -25.57
N GLU A 204 37.29 11.78 -24.89
CA GLU A 204 36.67 10.95 -23.84
C GLU A 204 35.66 9.94 -24.40
N ILE A 205 35.01 10.22 -25.55
CA ILE A 205 34.05 9.28 -26.17
C ILE A 205 34.79 8.06 -26.73
N ASP A 206 35.84 8.27 -27.53
CA ASP A 206 36.67 7.18 -28.07
C ASP A 206 37.31 6.34 -26.94
N LYS A 207 37.77 7.00 -25.85
CA LYS A 207 38.32 6.29 -24.67
C LYS A 207 37.27 5.48 -23.91
N ALA A 208 36.05 6.01 -23.77
CA ALA A 208 34.96 5.29 -23.13
C ALA A 208 34.52 4.08 -23.96
N GLN A 209 34.56 4.19 -25.28
CA GLN A 209 34.34 3.07 -26.18
C GLN A 209 35.40 1.99 -26.00
N ASP A 210 36.68 2.35 -25.97
CA ASP A 210 37.79 1.42 -25.72
C ASP A 210 37.65 0.73 -24.34
N GLU A 211 37.25 1.47 -23.31
CA GLU A 211 37.05 0.93 -21.95
C GLU A 211 35.88 -0.07 -21.90
N ILE A 212 34.73 0.26 -22.53
CA ILE A 212 33.58 -0.65 -22.61
C ILE A 212 33.94 -1.90 -23.43
N ALA A 213 34.65 -1.75 -24.55
CA ALA A 213 35.11 -2.87 -25.36
C ALA A 213 36.07 -3.80 -24.59
N ALA A 214 37.01 -3.24 -23.84
CA ALA A 214 37.92 -4.00 -22.98
C ALA A 214 37.18 -4.73 -21.85
N ARG A 215 36.15 -4.10 -21.26
CA ARG A 215 35.32 -4.71 -20.20
C ARG A 215 34.43 -5.82 -20.74
N LEU A 216 33.82 -5.64 -21.91
CA LEU A 216 33.06 -6.68 -22.61
C LEU A 216 33.94 -7.91 -22.91
N ALA A 217 35.15 -7.70 -23.44
CA ALA A 217 36.11 -8.77 -23.69
C ALA A 217 36.51 -9.50 -22.39
N SER A 218 36.81 -8.74 -21.33
CA SER A 218 37.16 -9.34 -20.04
C SER A 218 36.01 -10.12 -19.39
N ALA A 219 34.76 -9.66 -19.54
CA ALA A 219 33.57 -10.33 -18.99
C ALA A 219 33.25 -11.64 -19.75
N LEU A 220 33.45 -11.65 -21.06
CA LEU A 220 33.38 -12.85 -21.89
C LEU A 220 34.45 -13.88 -21.50
N ASP A 221 35.70 -13.46 -21.38
CA ASP A 221 36.83 -14.35 -21.03
C ASP A 221 36.69 -14.97 -19.63
N LYS A 222 36.06 -14.24 -18.69
CA LYS A 222 35.80 -14.70 -17.32
C LYS A 222 34.52 -15.52 -17.19
N GLY A 223 33.70 -15.63 -18.23
CA GLY A 223 32.41 -16.34 -18.20
C GLY A 223 31.31 -15.62 -17.40
N THR A 224 31.52 -14.35 -17.05
CA THR A 224 30.56 -13.53 -16.29
C THR A 224 29.48 -12.92 -17.18
N LEU A 225 29.60 -13.05 -18.51
CA LEU A 225 28.61 -12.66 -19.52
C LEU A 225 28.39 -13.84 -20.49
N THR A 226 27.13 -14.16 -20.85
CA THR A 226 26.86 -15.22 -21.85
C THR A 226 27.23 -14.75 -23.26
N LYS A 227 27.42 -15.70 -24.18
CA LYS A 227 27.72 -15.36 -25.59
C LYS A 227 26.59 -14.56 -26.22
N GLU A 228 25.33 -14.92 -25.95
CA GLU A 228 24.15 -14.23 -26.47
C GLU A 228 24.03 -12.81 -25.89
N GLU A 229 24.16 -12.65 -24.56
CA GLU A 229 24.13 -11.32 -23.93
C GLU A 229 25.30 -10.43 -24.34
N ALA A 230 26.44 -11.03 -24.66
CA ALA A 230 27.60 -10.30 -25.17
C ALA A 230 27.42 -9.92 -26.64
N GLU A 231 26.75 -10.73 -27.45
CA GLU A 231 26.39 -10.36 -28.82
C GLU A 231 25.36 -9.23 -28.83
N ASP A 232 24.34 -9.25 -27.97
CA ASP A 232 23.38 -8.17 -27.82
C ASP A 232 24.05 -6.84 -27.44
N LEU A 233 24.87 -6.84 -26.38
CA LEU A 233 25.59 -5.65 -25.94
C LEU A 233 26.60 -5.16 -27.00
N LYS A 234 27.17 -6.09 -27.77
CA LYS A 234 28.08 -5.75 -28.87
C LYS A 234 27.33 -5.17 -30.06
N GLU A 235 26.10 -5.61 -30.35
CA GLU A 235 25.24 -5.02 -31.38
C GLU A 235 24.83 -3.60 -30.99
N GLU A 236 24.44 -3.37 -29.73
CA GLU A 236 24.13 -2.03 -29.24
C GLU A 236 25.35 -1.11 -29.25
N PHE A 237 26.52 -1.62 -28.84
CA PHE A 237 27.78 -0.90 -28.93
C PHE A 237 28.14 -0.54 -30.38
N GLN A 238 27.93 -1.46 -31.33
CA GLN A 238 28.13 -1.21 -32.76
C GLN A 238 27.19 -0.13 -33.29
N LYS A 239 25.91 -0.12 -32.88
CA LYS A 239 24.96 0.95 -33.26
C LYS A 239 25.44 2.33 -32.80
N VAL A 240 26.01 2.43 -31.60
CA VAL A 240 26.59 3.69 -31.10
C VAL A 240 27.82 4.10 -31.91
N ALA A 241 28.71 3.16 -32.23
CA ALA A 241 29.89 3.42 -33.07
C ALA A 241 29.52 3.84 -34.51
N GLU A 242 28.50 3.23 -35.11
CA GLU A 242 27.97 3.61 -36.42
C GLU A 242 27.33 5.01 -36.40
N ARG A 243 26.58 5.33 -35.35
CA ARG A 243 26.02 6.66 -35.14
C ARG A 243 27.11 7.71 -35.01
N GLU A 244 28.19 7.41 -34.32
CA GLU A 244 29.34 8.32 -34.24
C GLU A 244 30.05 8.48 -35.59
N ALA A 245 30.28 7.39 -36.32
CA ALA A 245 30.91 7.43 -37.63
C ALA A 245 30.09 8.26 -38.64
N THR A 246 28.76 8.13 -38.63
CA THR A 246 27.86 8.96 -39.45
C THR A 246 27.93 10.43 -39.06
N LEU A 247 27.95 10.75 -37.77
CA LEU A 247 28.08 12.13 -37.29
C LEU A 247 29.47 12.73 -37.64
N LYS A 248 30.54 11.94 -37.59
CA LYS A 248 31.90 12.34 -38.03
C LYS A 248 31.99 12.48 -39.56
N SER A 249 31.15 11.79 -40.34
CA SER A 249 31.16 11.83 -41.81
C SER A 249 30.77 13.20 -42.41
N TYR A 250 30.13 14.06 -41.62
CA TYR A 250 29.77 15.42 -42.04
C TYR A 250 30.96 16.39 -42.13
N GLY A 251 32.20 15.93 -41.85
CA GLY A 251 33.42 16.72 -42.01
C GLY A 251 33.56 17.89 -41.03
N ARG A 252 32.67 17.94 -40.02
CA ARG A 252 32.71 18.88 -38.89
C ARG A 252 33.00 18.11 -37.60
N PRO A 253 33.67 18.72 -36.61
CA PRO A 253 33.70 18.16 -35.26
C PRO A 253 32.27 18.01 -34.70
N LEU A 254 32.08 17.01 -33.84
CA LEU A 254 30.79 16.74 -33.18
C LEU A 254 30.34 17.96 -32.37
N THR A 255 29.05 18.27 -32.45
CA THR A 255 28.46 19.32 -31.61
C THR A 255 28.34 18.87 -30.15
N SER A 256 28.16 19.84 -29.25
CA SER A 256 27.96 19.59 -27.82
C SER A 256 26.74 18.71 -27.50
N GLU A 257 25.67 18.83 -28.30
CA GLU A 257 24.46 18.02 -28.13
C GLU A 257 24.64 16.59 -28.67
N GLU A 258 25.31 16.44 -29.81
CA GLU A 258 25.64 15.13 -30.40
C GLU A 258 26.57 14.31 -29.48
N SER A 259 27.57 14.96 -28.88
CA SER A 259 28.49 14.32 -27.93
C SER A 259 27.82 13.91 -26.61
N LEU A 260 26.91 14.73 -26.06
CA LEU A 260 26.13 14.36 -24.87
C LEU A 260 25.20 13.18 -25.16
N ALA A 261 24.58 13.12 -26.34
CA ALA A 261 23.73 12.01 -26.74
C ALA A 261 24.52 10.68 -26.82
N LEU A 262 25.70 10.71 -27.45
CA LEU A 262 26.58 9.54 -27.52
C LEU A 262 27.07 9.09 -26.14
N ALA A 263 27.38 10.02 -25.24
CA ALA A 263 27.79 9.69 -23.87
C ALA A 263 26.69 9.03 -23.05
N VAL A 264 25.43 9.47 -23.20
CA VAL A 264 24.27 8.81 -22.56
C VAL A 264 24.13 7.38 -23.05
N ASP A 265 24.25 7.16 -24.36
CA ASP A 265 24.09 5.84 -24.94
C ASP A 265 25.22 4.88 -24.50
N LEU A 266 26.47 5.36 -24.41
CA LEU A 266 27.58 4.59 -23.84
C LEU A 266 27.40 4.31 -22.34
N GLU A 267 26.84 5.25 -21.57
CA GLU A 267 26.59 5.04 -20.15
C GLU A 267 25.51 3.99 -19.89
N LYS A 268 24.46 3.93 -20.71
CA LYS A 268 23.45 2.87 -20.64
C LYS A 268 24.09 1.50 -20.84
N ILE A 269 24.89 1.34 -21.90
CA ILE A 269 25.60 0.08 -22.19
C ILE A 269 26.53 -0.31 -21.04
N SER A 270 27.28 0.65 -20.49
CA SER A 270 28.17 0.42 -19.33
C SER A 270 27.41 -0.03 -18.08
N ARG A 271 26.25 0.59 -17.79
CA ARG A 271 25.40 0.21 -16.64
C ARG A 271 24.76 -1.16 -16.83
N GLU A 272 24.29 -1.47 -18.03
CA GLU A 272 23.75 -2.80 -18.35
C GLU A 272 24.81 -3.89 -18.24
N LEU A 273 26.03 -3.61 -18.71
CA LEU A 273 27.19 -4.48 -18.52
C LEU A 273 27.47 -4.69 -17.02
N ASP A 274 27.47 -3.63 -16.21
CA ASP A 274 27.68 -3.73 -14.76
C ASP A 274 26.59 -4.54 -14.04
N LEU A 275 25.34 -4.38 -14.43
CA LEU A 275 24.23 -5.15 -13.86
C LEU A 275 24.36 -6.64 -14.19
N LYS A 276 24.68 -6.97 -15.45
CA LYS A 276 24.85 -8.36 -15.89
C LYS A 276 26.06 -9.02 -15.20
N VAL A 277 27.21 -8.35 -15.16
CA VAL A 277 28.43 -8.88 -14.50
C VAL A 277 28.23 -9.05 -12.99
N ARG A 278 27.65 -8.05 -12.31
CA ARG A 278 27.46 -8.07 -10.85
C ARG A 278 26.44 -9.11 -10.38
N SER A 279 25.45 -9.44 -11.20
CA SER A 279 24.47 -10.49 -10.88
C SER A 279 25.13 -11.87 -10.81
N LYS A 280 26.11 -12.16 -11.66
CA LYS A 280 26.70 -13.49 -11.83
C LYS A 280 27.89 -13.75 -10.89
N ASP A 281 28.70 -12.72 -10.60
CA ASP A 281 29.81 -12.82 -9.62
C ASP A 281 29.32 -13.09 -8.19
N ALA A 282 28.10 -12.64 -7.84
CA ALA A 282 27.47 -12.90 -6.55
C ALA A 282 26.91 -14.32 -6.41
N GLU A 283 26.73 -15.05 -7.52
CA GLU A 283 25.93 -16.28 -7.57
C GLU A 283 26.75 -17.57 -7.74
N ASP A 284 28.01 -17.56 -8.22
CA ASP A 284 28.83 -18.80 -8.31
C ASP A 284 29.89 -18.95 -7.21
N GLY A 285 30.49 -17.85 -6.72
CA GLY A 285 31.49 -17.88 -5.64
C GLY A 285 30.92 -18.22 -4.26
N GLY A 286 29.72 -17.73 -3.95
CA GLY A 286 29.11 -17.86 -2.63
C GLY A 286 28.64 -19.26 -2.25
N TYR A 287 28.24 -20.09 -3.23
CA TYR A 287 27.74 -21.45 -2.97
C TYR A 287 28.86 -22.39 -2.52
N LYS A 288 29.95 -22.48 -3.29
CA LYS A 288 31.07 -23.40 -2.99
C LYS A 288 31.79 -23.04 -1.69
N GLU A 289 31.94 -21.75 -1.41
CA GLU A 289 32.56 -21.29 -0.16
C GLU A 289 31.70 -21.65 1.06
N LYS A 290 30.37 -21.46 0.98
CA LYS A 290 29.44 -21.87 2.04
C LYS A 290 29.34 -23.39 2.18
N GLU A 291 29.34 -24.14 1.09
CA GLU A 291 29.33 -25.60 1.09
C GLU A 291 30.57 -26.16 1.81
N ALA A 292 31.76 -25.64 1.48
CA ALA A 292 33.00 -26.01 2.15
C ALA A 292 32.99 -25.66 3.64
N ALA A 293 32.47 -24.48 4.01
CA ALA A 293 32.36 -24.05 5.40
C ALA A 293 31.40 -24.94 6.22
N VAL A 294 30.29 -25.38 5.63
CA VAL A 294 29.33 -26.27 6.28
C VAL A 294 29.89 -27.68 6.43
N ALA A 295 30.58 -28.21 5.40
CA ALA A 295 31.25 -29.51 5.47
C ALA A 295 32.32 -29.55 6.57
N ALA A 296 33.13 -28.49 6.68
CA ALA A 296 34.14 -28.34 7.73
C ALA A 296 33.54 -28.36 9.14
N ARG A 297 32.41 -27.67 9.35
CA ARG A 297 31.70 -27.63 10.64
C ARG A 297 31.16 -29.00 11.05
N ILE A 298 30.61 -29.76 10.12
CA ILE A 298 30.13 -31.13 10.38
C ILE A 298 31.32 -32.01 10.79
N ALA A 299 32.43 -31.96 10.04
CA ALA A 299 33.62 -32.74 10.36
C ALA A 299 34.20 -32.37 11.74
N GLY A 300 34.29 -31.07 12.05
CA GLY A 300 34.70 -30.59 13.37
C GLY A 300 33.79 -31.05 14.51
N GLY A 301 32.47 -31.08 14.30
CA GLY A 301 31.51 -31.59 15.28
C GLY A 301 31.71 -33.07 15.63
N VAL A 302 32.01 -33.89 14.62
CA VAL A 302 32.28 -35.32 14.79
C VAL A 302 33.58 -35.57 15.56
N VAL A 303 34.63 -34.84 15.22
CA VAL A 303 35.94 -34.93 15.89
C VAL A 303 35.82 -34.54 17.36
N THR A 304 35.07 -33.46 17.64
CA THR A 304 34.92 -32.90 19.00
C THR A 304 33.91 -33.62 19.88
N GLY A 305 33.13 -34.56 19.34
CA GLY A 305 32.13 -35.29 20.12
C GLY A 305 30.73 -34.66 20.14
N LYS A 306 30.54 -33.53 19.46
CA LYS A 306 29.30 -32.76 19.41
C LYS A 306 28.28 -33.28 18.40
N LEU A 307 28.71 -34.11 17.45
CA LEU A 307 27.85 -34.79 16.48
C LEU A 307 28.07 -36.30 16.59
N THR A 308 26.98 -37.06 16.55
CA THR A 308 27.04 -38.53 16.48
C THR A 308 27.35 -39.01 15.06
N LEU A 309 27.77 -40.28 14.91
CA LEU A 309 28.02 -40.88 13.60
C LEU A 309 26.78 -40.86 12.69
N ALA A 310 25.61 -41.21 13.24
CA ALA A 310 24.36 -41.23 12.48
C ALA A 310 23.96 -39.84 11.97
N GLU A 311 24.13 -38.81 12.81
CA GLU A 311 23.85 -37.42 12.43
C GLU A 311 24.84 -36.90 11.38
N ALA A 312 26.12 -37.25 11.53
CA ALA A 312 27.15 -36.86 10.58
C ALA A 312 26.95 -37.48 9.20
N SER A 313 26.61 -38.77 9.14
CA SER A 313 26.27 -39.45 7.88
C SER A 313 25.03 -38.82 7.24
N TYR A 314 23.98 -38.56 8.01
CA TYR A 314 22.77 -37.90 7.50
C TYR A 314 23.05 -36.50 6.92
N LEU A 315 23.86 -35.68 7.62
CA LEU A 315 24.22 -34.33 7.17
C LEU A 315 25.14 -34.37 5.95
N LYS A 316 26.05 -35.34 5.88
CA LYS A 316 26.90 -35.60 4.71
C LYS A 316 26.07 -35.98 3.49
N ASP A 317 25.14 -36.93 3.62
CA ASP A 317 24.27 -37.36 2.52
C ASP A 317 23.42 -36.19 1.98
N ARG A 318 23.02 -35.26 2.87
CA ARG A 318 22.27 -34.08 2.47
C ARG A 318 23.13 -33.05 1.73
N LEU A 319 24.39 -32.87 2.12
CA LEU A 319 25.35 -32.07 1.35
C LEU A 319 25.62 -32.70 -0.02
N GLU A 320 25.85 -34.01 -0.09
CA GLU A 320 26.07 -34.73 -1.36
C GLU A 320 24.85 -34.61 -2.29
N LYS A 321 23.62 -34.59 -1.74
CA LYS A 321 22.39 -34.31 -2.53
C LYS A 321 22.35 -32.89 -3.07
N LEU A 322 22.80 -31.90 -2.32
CA LEU A 322 22.88 -30.51 -2.79
C LEU A 322 23.95 -30.36 -3.86
N GLU A 323 25.11 -31.00 -3.69
CA GLU A 323 26.16 -31.07 -4.70
C GLU A 323 25.68 -31.78 -5.97
N ALA A 324 24.99 -32.92 -5.83
CA ALA A 324 24.40 -33.64 -6.95
C ALA A 324 23.37 -32.78 -7.71
N LYS A 325 22.49 -32.10 -6.98
CA LYS A 325 21.52 -31.15 -7.54
C LYS A 325 22.20 -29.98 -8.24
N ALA A 326 23.26 -29.42 -7.65
CA ALA A 326 24.07 -28.37 -8.26
C ALA A 326 24.78 -28.86 -9.54
N THR A 327 25.28 -30.10 -9.56
CA THR A 327 25.91 -30.68 -10.76
C THR A 327 24.90 -31.08 -11.83
N GLU A 328 23.68 -31.47 -11.46
CA GLU A 328 22.59 -31.77 -12.38
C GLU A 328 22.07 -30.49 -13.06
N TRP A 329 21.85 -29.42 -12.29
CA TRP A 329 21.49 -28.11 -12.83
C TRP A 329 22.59 -27.53 -13.74
N ARG A 330 23.87 -27.73 -13.39
CA ARG A 330 25.00 -27.42 -14.29
C ARG A 330 25.03 -28.25 -15.58
N LYS A 331 24.39 -29.43 -15.62
CA LYS A 331 24.33 -30.27 -16.84
C LYS A 331 23.13 -29.93 -17.72
N GLN A 332 22.11 -29.29 -17.15
CA GLN A 332 20.88 -28.90 -17.86
C GLN A 332 21.01 -27.54 -18.58
N GLY A 333 22.08 -26.77 -18.31
CA GLY A 333 22.40 -25.49 -18.99
C GLY A 333 23.90 -25.11 -18.88
N GLU A 334 24.32 -23.94 -19.40
CA GLU A 334 25.73 -23.46 -19.37
C GLU A 334 26.15 -22.86 -18.00
N GLY A 335 25.59 -23.35 -16.88
CA GLY A 335 25.84 -22.85 -15.52
C GLY A 335 24.62 -22.97 -14.61
N LEU A 336 24.71 -22.50 -13.36
CA LEU A 336 23.52 -22.32 -12.51
C LEU A 336 22.85 -20.99 -12.86
N SER A 337 21.53 -21.00 -13.01
CA SER A 337 20.74 -19.76 -13.07
C SER A 337 20.69 -19.05 -11.71
N ALA A 338 20.30 -17.78 -11.72
CA ALA A 338 20.18 -16.95 -10.52
C ALA A 338 19.24 -17.55 -9.47
N ASP A 339 18.10 -18.09 -9.92
CA ASP A 339 17.11 -18.70 -9.05
C ASP A 339 17.59 -20.06 -8.52
N GLU A 340 18.32 -20.83 -9.33
CA GLU A 340 18.95 -22.09 -8.90
C GLU A 340 20.06 -21.86 -7.87
N SER A 341 20.91 -20.85 -8.07
CA SER A 341 21.96 -20.50 -7.10
C SER A 341 21.36 -20.02 -5.78
N ARG A 342 20.36 -19.14 -5.81
CA ARG A 342 19.65 -18.68 -4.60
C ARG A 342 18.95 -19.82 -3.87
N ALA A 343 18.33 -20.74 -4.60
CA ALA A 343 17.70 -21.93 -4.03
C ALA A 343 18.73 -22.81 -3.30
N LEU A 344 19.88 -23.06 -3.92
CA LEU A 344 20.95 -23.82 -3.30
C LEU A 344 21.58 -23.12 -2.09
N LEU A 345 21.79 -21.80 -2.16
CA LEU A 345 22.29 -21.00 -1.05
C LEU A 345 21.34 -21.01 0.15
N LEU A 346 20.04 -20.91 -0.10
CA LEU A 346 19.00 -21.00 0.93
C LEU A 346 18.98 -22.40 1.56
N ASP A 347 19.09 -23.45 0.74
CA ASP A 347 19.12 -24.82 1.24
C ASP A 347 20.39 -25.12 2.05
N LEU A 348 21.55 -24.57 1.65
CA LEU A 348 22.80 -24.59 2.42
C LEU A 348 22.69 -23.80 3.72
N GLU A 349 22.01 -22.66 3.73
CA GLU A 349 21.82 -21.85 4.94
C GLU A 349 20.94 -22.58 5.97
N LYS A 350 19.85 -23.21 5.51
CA LYS A 350 19.04 -24.09 6.36
C LYS A 350 19.86 -25.24 6.94
N LEU A 351 20.74 -25.85 6.13
CA LEU A 351 21.63 -26.92 6.57
C LEU A 351 22.66 -26.40 7.59
N SER A 352 23.26 -25.24 7.35
CA SER A 352 24.19 -24.57 8.27
C SER A 352 23.53 -24.29 9.62
N ILE A 353 22.32 -23.73 9.63
CA ILE A 353 21.56 -23.47 10.87
C ILE A 353 21.26 -24.78 11.61
N GLN A 354 20.91 -25.84 10.88
CA GLN A 354 20.68 -27.15 11.48
C GLN A 354 21.96 -27.72 12.12
N VAL A 355 23.11 -27.58 11.45
CA VAL A 355 24.42 -27.98 11.98
C VAL A 355 24.77 -27.17 13.23
N GLU A 356 24.62 -25.85 13.20
CA GLU A 356 24.89 -24.97 14.35
C GLU A 356 24.01 -25.28 15.56
N ARG A 357 22.71 -25.51 15.35
CA ARG A 357 21.80 -25.90 16.43
C ARG A 357 22.22 -27.22 17.08
N ARG A 358 22.67 -28.20 16.27
CA ARG A 358 23.16 -29.49 16.77
C ARG A 358 24.48 -29.33 17.53
N LEU A 359 25.41 -28.53 17.02
CA LEU A 359 26.69 -28.26 17.68
C LEU A 359 26.55 -27.53 19.03
N ASN A 360 25.42 -26.85 19.23
CA ASN A 360 25.09 -26.10 20.46
C ASN A 360 24.16 -26.87 21.41
N ASP A 361 23.70 -28.07 21.05
CA ASP A 361 22.86 -28.89 21.93
C ASP A 361 23.73 -29.61 22.98
N PRO A 362 23.55 -29.35 24.29
CA PRO A 362 24.35 -29.98 25.34
C PRO A 362 24.02 -31.47 25.58
N ARG A 363 23.02 -32.06 24.88
CA ARG A 363 22.43 -33.36 25.21
C ARG A 363 23.05 -34.58 24.52
N TYR A 364 24.08 -34.45 23.70
CA TYR A 364 24.62 -35.61 22.97
C TYR A 364 26.15 -35.72 23.11
N SER A 365 26.58 -36.87 23.63
CA SER A 365 27.97 -37.18 23.97
C SER A 365 28.43 -38.42 23.21
N TRP A 366 28.72 -38.27 21.92
CA TRP A 366 29.81 -39.07 21.36
C TRP A 366 31.08 -38.58 22.05
N ILE A 367 31.96 -39.47 22.50
CA ILE A 367 33.15 -39.08 23.26
C ILE A 367 34.18 -38.32 22.42
N GLY A 368 33.94 -38.20 21.10
CA GLY A 368 34.83 -37.57 20.15
C GLY A 368 35.83 -38.58 19.60
N LEU A 369 36.28 -38.36 18.38
CA LEU A 369 37.09 -39.32 17.63
C LEU A 369 38.37 -39.71 18.38
N SER A 370 39.09 -38.73 18.94
CA SER A 370 40.31 -38.97 19.70
C SER A 370 40.09 -39.78 20.98
N LYS A 371 38.96 -39.56 21.69
CA LYS A 371 38.66 -40.32 22.92
C LYS A 371 38.12 -41.71 22.61
N ALA A 372 37.39 -41.88 21.50
CA ALA A 372 36.88 -43.19 21.07
C ALA A 372 38.01 -44.16 20.71
N VAL A 373 39.05 -43.67 20.03
CA VAL A 373 40.28 -44.45 19.78
C VAL A 373 40.93 -44.90 21.09
N ALA A 374 41.02 -44.01 22.08
CA ALA A 374 41.61 -44.30 23.38
C ALA A 374 40.76 -45.28 24.21
N ASP A 375 39.44 -45.10 24.23
CA ASP A 375 38.51 -45.95 24.97
C ASP A 375 38.50 -47.39 24.43
N LEU A 376 38.54 -47.56 23.11
CA LEU A 376 38.64 -48.90 22.50
C LEU A 376 39.95 -49.60 22.88
N GLN A 377 41.06 -48.86 22.90
CA GLN A 377 42.34 -49.43 23.35
C GLN A 377 42.27 -49.89 24.81
N ILE A 378 41.70 -49.07 25.70
CA ILE A 378 41.52 -49.42 27.13
C ILE A 378 40.64 -50.66 27.28
N ARG A 379 39.53 -50.76 26.53
CA ARG A 379 38.63 -51.92 26.59
C ARG A 379 39.30 -53.21 26.13
N MET A 380 40.13 -53.14 25.09
CA MET A 380 40.88 -54.29 24.58
C MET A 380 41.94 -54.75 25.59
N GLU A 381 42.63 -53.82 26.24
CA GLU A 381 43.60 -54.12 27.29
C GLU A 381 42.92 -54.73 28.54
N ALA A 382 41.79 -54.17 28.98
CA ALA A 382 41.01 -54.70 30.11
C ALA A 382 40.43 -56.09 29.81
N ALA A 383 39.99 -56.34 28.57
CA ALA A 383 39.52 -57.64 28.12
C ALA A 383 40.62 -58.72 28.17
N LYS A 384 41.86 -58.32 27.84
CA LYS A 384 43.04 -59.18 27.95
C LYS A 384 43.35 -59.50 29.40
N GLU A 385 43.39 -58.48 30.27
CA GLU A 385 43.66 -58.66 31.71
C GLU A 385 42.62 -59.55 32.39
N ALA A 386 41.36 -59.46 31.97
CA ALA A 386 40.27 -60.29 32.47
C ALA A 386 40.25 -61.71 31.88
N GLY A 387 41.13 -62.05 30.93
CA GLY A 387 41.16 -63.38 30.30
C GLY A 387 39.96 -63.68 29.39
N ARG A 388 39.22 -62.66 28.96
CA ARG A 388 37.94 -62.78 28.24
C ARG A 388 38.08 -62.81 26.72
N ILE A 389 39.30 -62.65 26.20
CA ILE A 389 39.66 -62.64 24.78
C ILE A 389 40.97 -63.39 24.55
N SER A 390 41.09 -64.08 23.40
CA SER A 390 42.32 -64.80 23.03
C SER A 390 43.45 -63.85 22.59
N GLU A 391 44.71 -64.25 22.79
CA GLU A 391 45.88 -63.44 22.38
C GLU A 391 45.97 -63.28 20.85
N ALA A 392 45.50 -64.28 20.10
CA ALA A 392 45.44 -64.24 18.64
C ALA A 392 44.40 -63.24 18.11
N ASP A 393 43.23 -63.16 18.74
CA ASP A 393 42.17 -62.25 18.32
C ASP A 393 42.44 -60.81 18.76
N LEU A 394 43.04 -60.64 19.94
CA LEU A 394 43.57 -59.34 20.39
C LEU A 394 44.60 -58.77 19.40
N SER A 395 45.50 -59.61 18.86
CA SER A 395 46.50 -59.19 17.87
C SER A 395 45.86 -58.68 16.57
N LYS A 396 44.77 -59.32 16.11
CA LYS A 396 44.03 -58.88 14.90
C LYS A 396 43.34 -57.54 15.14
N LEU A 397 42.67 -57.39 16.28
CA LEU A 397 41.98 -56.14 16.64
C LEU A 397 42.96 -54.97 16.80
N ASN A 398 44.16 -55.22 17.37
CA ASN A 398 45.19 -54.18 17.49
C ASN A 398 45.70 -53.72 16.12
N LYS A 399 45.90 -54.64 15.16
CA LYS A 399 46.26 -54.28 13.78
C LYS A 399 45.20 -53.43 13.09
N ASP A 400 43.93 -53.72 13.32
CA ASP A 400 42.83 -52.92 12.77
C ASP A 400 42.77 -51.54 13.43
N LEU A 401 42.99 -51.44 14.74
CA LEU A 401 43.09 -50.16 15.46
C LEU A 401 44.26 -49.30 14.97
N ASP A 402 45.42 -49.90 14.72
CA ASP A 402 46.61 -49.19 14.24
C ASP A 402 46.41 -48.62 12.83
N LYS A 403 45.72 -49.34 11.94
CA LYS A 403 45.33 -48.82 10.62
C LYS A 403 44.41 -47.60 10.75
N ILE A 404 43.45 -47.66 11.66
CA ILE A 404 42.52 -46.55 11.90
C ILE A 404 43.27 -45.33 12.45
N LYS A 405 44.21 -45.53 13.38
CA LYS A 405 45.07 -44.46 13.91
C LYS A 405 45.91 -43.81 12.81
N ALA A 406 46.54 -44.59 11.95
CA ALA A 406 47.35 -44.09 10.84
C ALA A 406 46.51 -43.24 9.85
N ASN A 407 45.31 -43.71 9.49
CA ASN A 407 44.40 -42.97 8.63
C ASN A 407 43.95 -41.64 9.28
N TRP A 408 43.68 -41.65 10.58
CA TRP A 408 43.32 -40.44 11.32
C TRP A 408 44.46 -39.43 11.41
N GLU A 409 45.69 -39.88 11.63
CA GLU A 409 46.88 -39.03 11.65
C GLU A 409 47.14 -38.36 10.29
N GLN A 410 46.94 -39.08 9.19
CA GLN A 410 47.04 -38.51 7.85
C GLN A 410 46.01 -37.39 7.60
N ILE A 411 44.75 -37.60 8.00
CA ILE A 411 43.68 -36.60 7.87
C ILE A 411 43.98 -35.36 8.73
N ARG A 412 44.47 -35.59 9.95
CA ARG A 412 44.84 -34.50 10.87
C ARG A 412 46.03 -33.70 10.37
N ALA A 413 47.02 -34.34 9.75
CA ALA A 413 48.21 -33.69 9.20
C ALA A 413 47.92 -32.91 7.91
N ALA A 414 46.94 -33.34 7.12
CA ALA A 414 46.52 -32.67 5.88
C ALA A 414 45.56 -31.48 6.12
N GLY A 415 44.87 -31.43 7.26
CA GLY A 415 43.93 -30.36 7.62
C GLY A 415 44.55 -29.25 8.48
N THR A 416 43.96 -28.05 8.44
CA THR A 416 44.18 -27.03 9.48
C THR A 416 43.31 -27.32 10.70
N GLU A 417 43.76 -26.98 11.92
CA GLU A 417 42.96 -27.23 13.14
C GLU A 417 41.54 -26.66 12.99
N GLY A 418 40.53 -27.54 13.10
CA GLY A 418 39.11 -27.18 12.95
C GLY A 418 38.55 -27.27 11.53
N ASN A 419 39.37 -27.61 10.52
CA ASN A 419 38.93 -27.81 9.14
C ASN A 419 39.39 -29.19 8.61
N TYR A 420 38.55 -30.20 8.82
CA TYR A 420 38.82 -31.58 8.40
C TYR A 420 37.96 -31.97 7.19
N PRO A 421 38.49 -32.78 6.26
CA PRO A 421 37.69 -33.31 5.16
C PRO A 421 36.58 -34.23 5.69
N LEU A 422 35.33 -33.85 5.44
CA LEU A 422 34.14 -34.53 5.99
C LEU A 422 34.08 -36.01 5.61
N LYS A 423 34.32 -36.33 4.34
CA LYS A 423 34.23 -37.70 3.80
C LYS A 423 35.19 -38.64 4.52
N ASP A 424 36.43 -38.23 4.69
CA ASP A 424 37.47 -39.04 5.31
C ASP A 424 37.28 -39.14 6.83
N THR A 425 36.82 -38.05 7.46
CA THR A 425 36.51 -38.02 8.89
C THR A 425 35.41 -39.01 9.26
N VAL A 426 34.31 -39.04 8.47
CA VAL A 426 33.20 -39.99 8.70
C VAL A 426 33.66 -41.43 8.48
N TYR A 427 34.52 -41.69 7.50
CA TYR A 427 35.07 -43.03 7.24
C TYR A 427 35.87 -43.60 8.42
N VAL A 428 36.68 -42.77 9.09
CA VAL A 428 37.42 -43.19 10.29
C VAL A 428 36.48 -43.56 11.43
N VAL A 429 35.40 -42.80 11.65
CA VAL A 429 34.42 -43.10 12.70
C VAL A 429 33.67 -44.41 12.44
N ILE A 430 33.27 -44.67 11.20
CA ILE A 430 32.64 -45.94 10.80
C ILE A 430 33.59 -47.10 11.09
N SER A 431 34.87 -46.94 10.75
CA SER A 431 35.89 -47.97 10.99
C SER A 431 36.07 -48.28 12.49
N LEU A 432 35.95 -47.26 13.36
CA LEU A 432 35.99 -47.44 14.82
C LEU A 432 34.76 -48.18 15.36
N ASP A 433 33.57 -47.84 14.87
CA ASP A 433 32.34 -48.52 15.28
C ASP A 433 32.36 -50.01 14.90
N GLN A 434 32.82 -50.32 13.68
CA GLN A 434 33.04 -51.70 13.24
C GLN A 434 34.05 -52.44 14.12
N LEU A 435 35.13 -51.79 14.54
CA LEU A 435 36.11 -52.39 15.46
C LEU A 435 35.52 -52.63 16.85
N SER A 436 34.70 -51.69 17.35
CA SER A 436 33.97 -51.83 18.62
C SER A 436 33.04 -53.04 18.62
N ASN A 437 32.32 -53.26 17.52
CA ASN A 437 31.41 -54.40 17.38
C ASN A 437 32.18 -55.73 17.31
N LYS A 438 33.27 -55.78 16.55
CA LYS A 438 34.17 -56.96 16.52
C LYS A 438 34.75 -57.29 17.90
N LEU A 439 35.09 -56.27 18.71
CA LEU A 439 35.52 -56.47 20.09
C LEU A 439 34.40 -57.07 20.95
N ALA A 440 33.16 -56.58 20.82
CA ALA A 440 32.02 -57.11 21.58
C ALA A 440 31.70 -58.58 21.23
N GLU A 441 31.84 -58.97 19.97
CA GLU A 441 31.61 -60.33 19.48
C GLU A 441 32.68 -61.33 19.93
N THR A 442 33.89 -60.85 20.25
CA THR A 442 35.04 -61.69 20.63
C THR A 442 35.18 -61.90 22.14
N LEU A 443 34.32 -61.28 22.96
CA LEU A 443 34.32 -61.40 24.42
C LEU A 443 33.48 -62.58 24.91
N SER A 444 34.05 -63.45 25.73
CA SER A 444 33.29 -64.44 26.52
C SER A 444 32.72 -63.80 27.81
N ASP A 445 31.44 -64.04 28.17
CA ASP A 445 30.93 -64.34 29.55
C ASP A 445 29.49 -63.85 29.88
N ARG A 446 28.70 -64.73 30.56
CA ARG A 446 28.19 -64.64 31.98
C ARG A 446 26.84 -65.38 32.21
N ASP A 447 26.79 -66.41 33.08
CA ASP A 447 25.55 -67.07 33.56
C ASP A 447 24.81 -66.20 34.61
N ILE A 448 23.47 -66.02 34.48
CA ILE A 448 22.59 -65.39 35.47
C ILE A 448 21.23 -66.13 35.50
N ASP A 449 20.79 -66.52 36.69
CA ASP A 449 19.51 -67.18 37.00
C ASP A 449 18.33 -66.19 36.94
N VAL A 450 17.27 -66.52 36.19
CA VAL A 450 16.13 -65.63 35.86
C VAL A 450 14.79 -66.28 36.28
N PRO A 451 13.97 -65.64 37.12
CA PRO A 451 12.62 -66.13 37.50
C PRO A 451 11.72 -66.37 36.28
N GLU A 452 10.91 -67.45 36.33
CA GLU A 452 10.08 -67.99 35.25
C GLU A 452 9.28 -66.91 34.49
N LEU A 453 9.74 -66.60 33.28
CA LEU A 453 9.28 -65.52 32.38
C LEU A 453 7.75 -65.48 32.20
N GLU A 454 7.10 -66.65 32.16
CA GLU A 454 5.66 -66.79 31.95
C GLU A 454 4.82 -66.18 33.09
N ALA A 455 5.25 -66.34 34.34
CA ALA A 455 4.55 -65.78 35.48
C ALA A 455 4.59 -64.23 35.47
N ARG A 456 5.72 -63.66 35.03
CA ARG A 456 5.88 -62.21 34.88
C ARG A 456 4.99 -61.67 33.76
N LYS A 457 4.87 -62.41 32.64
CA LYS A 457 4.02 -62.03 31.52
C LYS A 457 2.54 -62.02 31.88
N ALA A 458 2.06 -63.05 32.58
CA ALA A 458 0.69 -63.10 33.07
C ALA A 458 0.37 -61.93 34.02
N SER A 459 1.30 -61.56 34.90
CA SER A 459 1.13 -60.41 35.80
C SER A 459 1.07 -59.07 35.04
N ILE A 460 1.88 -58.90 33.99
CA ILE A 460 1.86 -57.69 33.16
C ILE A 460 0.52 -57.55 32.42
N ASP A 461 0.03 -58.63 31.82
CA ASP A 461 -1.26 -58.65 31.11
C ASP A 461 -2.42 -58.26 32.06
N GLN A 462 -2.49 -58.88 33.25
CA GLN A 462 -3.48 -58.56 34.28
C GLN A 462 -3.40 -57.09 34.74
N ARG A 463 -2.19 -56.55 34.90
CA ARG A 463 -1.98 -55.17 35.33
C ARG A 463 -2.42 -54.16 34.27
N ILE A 464 -2.15 -54.43 32.99
CA ILE A 464 -2.62 -53.59 31.89
C ILE A 464 -4.15 -53.64 31.81
N ALA A 465 -4.75 -54.84 31.87
CA ALA A 465 -6.20 -55.00 31.86
C ALA A 465 -6.89 -54.25 33.01
N ALA A 466 -6.40 -54.40 34.24
CA ALA A 466 -6.94 -53.70 35.41
C ALA A 466 -6.76 -52.17 35.32
N GLY A 467 -5.63 -51.72 34.76
CA GLY A 467 -5.38 -50.30 34.52
C GLY A 467 -6.38 -49.69 33.53
N VAL A 468 -6.68 -50.39 32.44
CA VAL A 468 -7.66 -49.95 31.42
C VAL A 468 -9.09 -49.96 31.97
N VAL A 469 -9.52 -51.04 32.62
CA VAL A 469 -10.87 -51.17 33.20
C VAL A 469 -11.14 -50.11 34.26
N SER A 470 -10.15 -49.81 35.09
CA SER A 470 -10.26 -48.80 36.16
C SER A 470 -10.15 -47.36 35.67
N GLY A 471 -9.88 -47.15 34.37
CA GLY A 471 -9.67 -45.82 33.78
C GLY A 471 -8.28 -45.22 34.03
N ARG A 472 -7.43 -45.87 34.85
CA ARG A 472 -6.07 -45.39 35.18
C ARG A 472 -5.08 -45.48 34.00
N LEU A 473 -5.42 -46.23 32.96
CA LEU A 473 -4.73 -46.21 31.67
C LEU A 473 -5.73 -45.79 30.60
N THR A 474 -5.33 -44.83 29.76
CA THR A 474 -6.09 -44.50 28.56
C THR A 474 -6.03 -45.65 27.53
N PRO A 475 -6.99 -45.76 26.59
CA PRO A 475 -6.92 -46.78 25.54
C PRO A 475 -5.62 -46.73 24.74
N ASP A 476 -5.10 -45.53 24.46
CA ASP A 476 -3.84 -45.34 23.73
C ASP A 476 -2.61 -45.78 24.55
N GLU A 477 -2.57 -45.46 25.84
CA GLU A 477 -1.49 -45.91 26.72
C GLU A 477 -1.53 -47.42 26.92
N GLY A 478 -2.74 -47.97 27.12
CA GLY A 478 -2.94 -49.42 27.19
C GLY A 478 -2.50 -50.11 25.90
N GLN A 479 -2.83 -49.56 24.73
CA GLN A 479 -2.41 -50.11 23.43
C GLN A 479 -0.89 -50.08 23.27
N ARG A 480 -0.21 -48.98 23.63
CA ARG A 480 1.25 -48.90 23.58
C ARG A 480 1.92 -49.93 24.49
N LEU A 481 1.38 -50.13 25.69
CA LEU A 481 1.89 -51.12 26.64
C LEU A 481 1.62 -52.55 26.13
N LEU A 482 0.48 -52.78 25.47
CA LEU A 482 0.16 -54.05 24.82
C LEU A 482 1.07 -54.32 23.61
N ASP A 483 1.34 -53.32 22.76
CA ASP A 483 2.26 -53.46 21.63
C ASP A 483 3.68 -53.81 22.11
N GLU A 484 4.13 -53.22 23.23
CA GLU A 484 5.39 -53.58 23.86
C GLU A 484 5.39 -54.99 24.45
N PHE A 485 4.26 -55.42 25.03
CA PHE A 485 4.05 -56.79 25.50
C PHE A 485 4.10 -57.79 24.35
N ASP A 486 3.43 -57.49 23.24
CA ASP A 486 3.39 -58.31 22.03
C ASP A 486 4.76 -58.38 21.35
N ARG A 487 5.54 -57.30 21.34
CA ARG A 487 6.94 -57.33 20.87
C ARG A 487 7.81 -58.26 21.72
N ILE A 488 7.55 -58.38 23.01
CA ILE A 488 8.26 -59.34 23.88
C ILE A 488 7.84 -60.77 23.54
N ASN A 489 6.55 -61.01 23.26
CA ASN A 489 6.04 -62.30 22.82
C ASN A 489 6.54 -62.70 21.43
N GLU A 490 6.60 -61.75 20.49
CA GLU A 490 7.14 -61.95 19.15
C GLU A 490 8.63 -62.27 19.20
N LYS A 491 9.42 -61.51 19.98
CA LYS A 491 10.84 -61.82 20.19
C LYS A 491 11.04 -63.19 20.81
N GLU A 492 10.21 -63.58 21.77
CA GLU A 492 10.26 -64.93 22.31
C GLU A 492 9.95 -65.99 21.24
N SER A 493 8.93 -65.76 20.41
CA SER A 493 8.59 -66.67 19.31
C SER A 493 9.72 -66.79 18.29
N ILE A 494 10.44 -65.69 18.01
CA ILE A 494 11.60 -65.65 17.13
C ILE A 494 12.75 -66.46 17.74
N PHE A 495 13.06 -66.26 19.02
CA PHE A 495 14.11 -67.02 19.72
C PHE A 495 13.78 -68.52 19.80
N ARG A 496 12.49 -68.88 19.99
CA ARG A 496 12.02 -70.28 19.94
C ARG A 496 11.98 -70.86 18.51
N ALA A 497 11.97 -70.02 17.47
CA ALA A 497 11.99 -70.46 16.08
C ALA A 497 13.41 -70.69 15.55
N SER A 498 14.39 -69.97 16.07
CA SER A 498 15.81 -70.16 15.73
C SER A 498 16.42 -71.41 16.38
N GLU A 499 16.00 -71.77 17.59
CA GLU A 499 16.51 -72.93 18.34
C GLU A 499 15.38 -73.66 19.09
N LYS A 500 15.52 -74.98 19.31
CA LYS A 500 14.47 -75.83 19.93
C LYS A 500 14.17 -75.48 21.40
N GLU A 501 15.10 -74.78 22.07
CA GLU A 501 14.99 -74.27 23.44
C GLU A 501 15.63 -72.88 23.51
N LEU A 502 15.10 -71.98 24.35
CA LEU A 502 15.65 -70.63 24.55
C LEU A 502 17.03 -70.71 25.23
N THR A 503 18.03 -70.03 24.67
CA THR A 503 19.35 -69.91 25.32
C THR A 503 19.27 -69.03 26.57
N GLU A 504 20.21 -69.18 27.51
CA GLU A 504 20.23 -68.40 28.76
C GLU A 504 20.38 -66.88 28.51
N ARG A 505 21.06 -66.50 27.42
CA ARG A 505 21.17 -65.10 26.99
C ARG A 505 19.83 -64.55 26.48
N GLU A 506 19.04 -65.37 25.79
CA GLU A 506 17.72 -65.00 25.28
C GLU A 506 16.69 -64.93 26.41
N LYS A 507 16.72 -65.86 27.37
CA LYS A 507 15.89 -65.81 28.59
C LYS A 507 16.16 -64.54 29.39
N LEU A 508 17.43 -64.19 29.61
CA LEU A 508 17.80 -62.95 30.29
C LEU A 508 17.35 -61.70 29.52
N ALA A 509 17.50 -61.69 28.19
CA ALA A 509 17.06 -60.58 27.35
C ALA A 509 15.53 -60.37 27.45
N LEU A 510 14.75 -61.45 27.37
CA LEU A 510 13.29 -61.39 27.51
C LEU A 510 12.86 -60.96 28.91
N ALA A 511 13.52 -61.43 29.97
CA ALA A 511 13.19 -61.06 31.34
C ALA A 511 13.51 -59.58 31.66
N VAL A 512 14.64 -59.07 31.16
CA VAL A 512 14.97 -57.63 31.30
C VAL A 512 13.96 -56.77 30.54
N MET A 513 13.51 -57.21 29.36
CA MET A 513 12.44 -56.50 28.62
C MET A 513 11.11 -56.53 29.39
N ALA A 514 10.73 -57.69 29.94
CA ALA A 514 9.52 -57.84 30.75
C ALA A 514 9.57 -56.98 32.04
N GLU A 515 10.72 -56.88 32.69
CA GLU A 515 10.90 -56.03 33.88
C GLU A 515 10.79 -54.54 33.56
N LYS A 516 11.39 -54.10 32.45
CA LYS A 516 11.24 -52.72 31.97
C LYS A 516 9.80 -52.39 31.62
N LEU A 517 9.07 -53.34 31.02
CA LEU A 517 7.65 -53.16 30.73
C LEU A 517 6.82 -53.12 32.02
N SER A 518 7.03 -54.05 32.94
CA SER A 518 6.34 -54.10 34.24
C SER A 518 6.50 -52.79 35.03
N THR A 519 7.72 -52.26 35.11
CA THR A 519 7.96 -50.96 35.78
C THR A 519 7.30 -49.78 35.06
N ARG A 520 7.20 -49.83 33.72
CA ARG A 520 6.50 -48.82 32.92
C ARG A 520 4.99 -48.89 33.13
N VAL A 521 4.40 -50.08 33.10
CA VAL A 521 2.97 -50.32 33.38
C VAL A 521 2.61 -49.77 34.76
N GLU A 522 3.41 -50.08 35.80
CA GLU A 522 3.18 -49.56 37.15
C GLU A 522 3.27 -48.04 37.23
N ARG A 523 4.25 -47.44 36.55
CA ARG A 523 4.41 -45.99 36.49
C ARG A 523 3.24 -45.32 35.78
N SER A 524 2.84 -45.83 34.62
CA SER A 524 1.69 -45.30 33.86
C SER A 524 0.40 -45.40 34.66
N ILE A 525 0.18 -46.50 35.41
CA ILE A 525 -0.99 -46.64 36.29
C ILE A 525 -0.94 -45.65 37.47
N HIS A 526 0.24 -45.37 38.03
CA HIS A 526 0.41 -44.39 39.11
C HIS A 526 0.22 -42.95 38.62
N GLU A 527 0.77 -42.61 37.45
CA GLU A 527 0.64 -41.29 36.83
C GLU A 527 -0.80 -41.03 36.35
N GLY A 528 -1.47 -42.06 35.82
CA GLY A 528 -2.86 -42.01 35.36
C GLY A 528 -3.92 -42.06 36.45
N ALA A 529 -3.55 -42.16 37.74
CA ALA A 529 -4.49 -42.22 38.87
C ALA A 529 -5.41 -40.97 39.04
N ARG A 530 -5.24 -39.95 38.19
CA ARG A 530 -6.05 -38.72 38.15
C ARG A 530 -6.98 -38.61 36.94
N TYR A 531 -6.96 -39.57 36.02
CA TYR A 531 -7.69 -39.46 34.74
C TYR A 531 -8.67 -40.62 34.54
N ASN A 532 -9.85 -40.23 34.01
CA ASN A 532 -10.99 -41.01 33.53
C ASN A 532 -11.85 -41.81 34.54
N PRO A 533 -13.20 -41.70 34.48
CA PRO A 533 -14.11 -42.70 35.03
C PRO A 533 -13.81 -44.11 34.47
N GLY A 534 -13.87 -45.14 35.31
CA GLY A 534 -13.84 -46.53 34.86
C GLY A 534 -15.08 -46.91 34.03
N PHE A 535 -15.09 -48.10 33.42
CA PHE A 535 -16.14 -48.51 32.46
C PHE A 535 -17.58 -48.32 32.98
N ASP A 536 -17.83 -48.64 34.25
CA ASP A 536 -19.18 -48.50 34.84
C ASP A 536 -19.64 -47.04 34.90
N GLN A 537 -18.74 -46.13 35.29
CA GLN A 537 -19.03 -44.70 35.36
C GLN A 537 -19.13 -44.08 33.96
N GLN A 538 -18.34 -44.56 33.00
CA GLN A 538 -18.44 -44.13 31.60
C GLN A 538 -19.80 -44.50 31.00
N ARG A 539 -20.25 -45.75 31.20
CA ARG A 539 -21.58 -46.19 30.75
C ARG A 539 -22.71 -45.35 31.34
N GLN A 540 -22.63 -45.05 32.64
CA GLN A 540 -23.64 -44.22 33.28
C GLN A 540 -23.68 -42.82 32.67
N LYS A 541 -22.51 -42.17 32.49
CA LYS A 541 -22.43 -40.86 31.83
C LYS A 541 -22.99 -40.85 30.41
N MET A 542 -22.72 -41.90 29.63
CA MET A 542 -23.28 -42.03 28.28
C MET A 542 -24.79 -42.20 28.31
N ASN A 543 -25.32 -42.98 29.26
CA ASN A 543 -26.77 -43.13 29.41
C ASN A 543 -27.43 -41.81 29.83
N ASP A 544 -26.84 -41.09 30.78
CA ASP A 544 -27.29 -39.77 31.21
C ASP A 544 -27.25 -38.76 30.05
N ALA A 545 -26.18 -38.73 29.26
CA ALA A 545 -26.04 -37.86 28.08
C ALA A 545 -27.07 -38.18 26.99
N ILE A 546 -27.37 -39.46 26.75
CA ILE A 546 -28.43 -39.86 25.81
C ILE A 546 -29.80 -39.41 26.35
N GLU A 547 -30.08 -39.59 27.65
CA GLU A 547 -31.35 -39.18 28.26
C GLU A 547 -31.53 -37.66 28.26
N GLU A 548 -30.50 -36.90 28.63
CA GLU A 548 -30.48 -35.44 28.53
C GLU A 548 -30.63 -34.97 27.09
N GLY A 549 -29.98 -35.64 26.12
CA GLY A 549 -30.10 -35.34 24.70
C GLY A 549 -31.50 -35.61 24.14
N ILE A 550 -32.22 -36.61 24.65
CA ILE A 550 -33.64 -36.83 24.32
C ILE A 550 -34.51 -35.72 24.93
N ILE A 551 -34.28 -35.35 26.19
CA ILE A 551 -35.05 -34.31 26.89
C ILE A 551 -34.84 -32.93 26.22
N ALA A 552 -33.60 -32.63 25.82
CA ALA A 552 -33.25 -31.43 25.06
C ALA A 552 -33.67 -31.53 23.59
N GLY A 553 -33.99 -32.75 23.13
CA GLY A 553 -34.32 -33.13 21.76
C GLY A 553 -33.24 -32.85 20.72
N SER A 554 -31.98 -32.80 21.19
CA SER A 554 -30.78 -32.88 20.36
C SER A 554 -30.50 -34.29 19.85
N ILE A 555 -31.11 -35.33 20.44
CA ILE A 555 -31.04 -36.73 19.99
C ILE A 555 -32.47 -37.23 19.71
N ALA A 556 -32.73 -37.67 18.48
CA ALA A 556 -34.02 -38.22 18.09
C ALA A 556 -34.29 -39.59 18.74
N ASP A 557 -35.55 -39.91 19.06
CA ASP A 557 -35.94 -41.18 19.69
C ASP A 557 -35.37 -42.42 19.00
N LYS A 558 -35.38 -42.44 17.66
CA LYS A 558 -34.85 -43.55 16.85
C LYS A 558 -33.33 -43.67 16.92
N ASP A 559 -32.62 -42.56 17.05
CA ASP A 559 -31.15 -42.56 17.12
C ASP A 559 -30.71 -42.81 18.57
N ALA A 560 -31.46 -42.33 19.56
CA ALA A 560 -31.33 -42.74 20.95
C ALA A 560 -31.52 -44.24 21.15
N GLU A 561 -32.50 -44.87 20.48
CA GLU A 561 -32.68 -46.33 20.50
C GLU A 561 -31.45 -47.07 19.97
N LYS A 562 -30.80 -46.58 18.90
CA LYS A 562 -29.57 -47.17 18.36
C LYS A 562 -28.41 -47.03 19.33
N LEU A 563 -28.20 -45.83 19.89
CA LEU A 563 -27.13 -45.55 20.86
C LEU A 563 -27.30 -46.40 22.12
N LYS A 564 -28.53 -46.56 22.62
CA LYS A 564 -28.84 -47.47 23.74
C LYS A 564 -28.62 -48.95 23.37
N ALA A 565 -28.97 -49.36 22.16
CA ALA A 565 -28.70 -50.72 21.68
C ALA A 565 -27.20 -51.01 21.56
N GLU A 566 -26.40 -50.01 21.15
CA GLU A 566 -24.95 -50.12 21.06
C GLU A 566 -24.30 -50.21 22.44
N LEU A 567 -24.75 -49.40 23.41
CA LEU A 567 -24.33 -49.48 24.81
C LEU A 567 -24.58 -50.90 25.40
N LEU A 568 -25.77 -51.45 25.15
CA LEU A 568 -26.14 -52.82 25.57
C LEU A 568 -25.27 -53.89 24.88
N ARG A 569 -24.95 -53.69 23.60
CA ARG A 569 -24.06 -54.59 22.86
C ARG A 569 -22.66 -54.60 23.48
N ILE A 570 -22.11 -53.43 23.83
CA ILE A 570 -20.80 -53.32 24.49
C ILE A 570 -20.81 -54.03 25.84
N GLU A 571 -21.85 -53.80 26.65
CA GLU A 571 -22.03 -54.47 27.94
C GLU A 571 -22.10 -56.01 27.79
N SER A 572 -22.84 -56.50 26.79
CA SER A 572 -22.93 -57.93 26.50
C SER A 572 -21.60 -58.53 26.03
N SER A 573 -20.79 -57.74 25.30
CA SER A 573 -19.47 -58.15 24.81
C SER A 573 -18.48 -58.26 25.97
N GLU A 574 -18.45 -57.27 26.88
CA GLU A 574 -17.64 -57.33 28.10
C GLU A 574 -18.01 -58.54 28.97
N LYS A 575 -19.30 -58.79 29.18
CA LYS A 575 -19.79 -59.96 29.95
C LYS A 575 -19.37 -61.27 29.30
N SER A 576 -19.38 -61.33 27.96
CA SER A 576 -18.92 -62.50 27.22
C SER A 576 -17.40 -62.72 27.36
N PHE A 577 -16.61 -61.64 27.40
CA PHE A 577 -15.16 -61.72 27.63
C PHE A 577 -14.79 -62.17 29.05
N ARG A 578 -15.57 -61.79 30.08
CA ARG A 578 -15.29 -62.17 31.48
C ARG A 578 -15.53 -63.66 31.79
N GLY A 579 -16.41 -64.36 31.06
CA GLY A 579 -16.65 -65.81 31.19
C GLY A 579 -16.83 -66.33 32.64
N MET A 580 -16.63 -67.64 32.86
CA MET A 580 -16.61 -68.24 34.22
C MET A 580 -15.32 -67.91 35.03
N GLY A 581 -14.34 -67.22 34.43
CA GLY A 581 -13.01 -66.96 34.98
C GLY A 581 -12.79 -65.56 35.57
N GLY A 582 -13.76 -64.65 35.46
CA GLY A 582 -13.80 -63.37 36.19
C GLY A 582 -12.96 -62.22 35.61
N ASP A 583 -11.81 -62.50 35.00
CA ASP A 583 -10.83 -61.48 34.60
C ASP A 583 -10.73 -61.29 33.07
N LEU A 584 -10.56 -60.03 32.65
CA LEU A 584 -10.29 -59.64 31.26
C LEU A 584 -8.78 -59.68 30.98
N THR A 585 -8.38 -60.10 29.78
CA THR A 585 -7.01 -59.88 29.28
C THR A 585 -6.82 -58.41 28.86
N ALA A 586 -5.57 -57.96 28.69
CA ALA A 586 -5.29 -56.58 28.28
C ALA A 586 -5.94 -56.25 26.93
N SER A 587 -5.89 -57.18 25.97
CA SER A 587 -6.49 -57.04 24.65
C SER A 587 -8.03 -56.96 24.70
N GLN A 588 -8.67 -57.76 25.56
CA GLN A 588 -10.13 -57.72 25.74
C GLN A 588 -10.56 -56.42 26.42
N ALA A 589 -9.83 -55.97 27.45
CA ALA A 589 -10.09 -54.69 28.11
C ALA A 589 -9.95 -53.50 27.14
N LEU A 590 -8.93 -53.51 26.29
CA LEU A 590 -8.74 -52.47 25.25
C LEU A 590 -9.86 -52.45 24.21
N THR A 591 -10.32 -53.63 23.78
CA THR A 591 -11.44 -53.74 22.82
C THR A 591 -12.71 -53.09 23.39
N VAL A 592 -13.03 -53.37 24.66
CA VAL A 592 -14.18 -52.75 25.34
C VAL A 592 -13.97 -51.24 25.49
N ALA A 593 -12.78 -50.79 25.90
CA ALA A 593 -12.46 -49.37 26.05
C ALA A 593 -12.59 -48.60 24.72
N GLN A 594 -12.11 -49.16 23.61
CA GLN A 594 -12.23 -48.57 22.28
C GLN A 594 -13.69 -48.49 21.84
N SER A 595 -14.48 -49.53 22.08
CA SER A 595 -15.92 -49.52 21.74
C SER A 595 -16.71 -48.49 22.56
N LEU A 596 -16.35 -48.26 23.83
CA LEU A 596 -16.93 -47.20 24.64
C LEU A 596 -16.52 -45.82 24.12
N ALA A 597 -15.25 -45.64 23.74
CA ALA A 597 -14.77 -44.37 23.18
C ALA A 597 -15.49 -44.01 21.86
N SER A 598 -15.65 -44.98 20.95
CA SER A 598 -16.38 -44.75 19.68
C SER A 598 -17.85 -44.43 19.91
N LEU A 599 -18.48 -45.05 20.91
CA LEU A 599 -19.86 -44.72 21.27
C LEU A 599 -19.96 -43.32 21.86
N GLN A 600 -18.98 -42.90 22.67
CA GLN A 600 -18.92 -41.54 23.21
C GLN A 600 -18.83 -40.50 22.08
N GLU A 601 -17.93 -40.73 21.13
CA GLU A 601 -17.76 -39.87 19.95
C GLU A 601 -19.05 -39.81 19.13
N ALA A 602 -19.73 -40.94 18.91
CA ALA A 602 -21.00 -40.96 18.20
C ALA A 602 -22.11 -40.16 18.93
N ILE A 603 -22.14 -40.17 20.27
CA ILE A 603 -23.07 -39.35 21.06
C ILE A 603 -22.72 -37.86 20.91
N GLU A 604 -21.44 -37.50 21.05
CA GLU A 604 -20.96 -36.12 20.91
C GLU A 604 -21.22 -35.55 19.50
N ASP A 605 -20.99 -36.34 18.46
CA ASP A 605 -21.28 -35.98 17.06
C ASP A 605 -22.77 -35.71 16.83
N GLN A 606 -23.66 -36.52 17.41
CA GLN A 606 -25.11 -36.27 17.30
C GLN A 606 -25.51 -34.94 17.97
N LEU A 607 -24.91 -34.63 19.12
CA LEU A 607 -25.15 -33.36 19.82
C LEU A 607 -24.61 -32.16 19.04
N LEU A 608 -23.40 -32.25 18.47
CA LEU A 608 -22.79 -31.21 17.64
C LEU A 608 -23.51 -30.99 16.30
N GLU A 609 -23.98 -32.06 15.65
CA GLU A 609 -24.72 -31.98 14.38
C GLU A 609 -26.08 -31.29 14.59
N ALA A 610 -26.75 -31.54 15.72
CA ALA A 610 -27.98 -30.84 16.08
C ALA A 610 -27.76 -29.33 16.29
N ASP A 611 -26.70 -28.95 17.01
CA ASP A 611 -26.35 -27.54 17.25
C ASP A 611 -25.98 -26.81 15.95
N THR A 612 -25.20 -27.45 15.07
CA THR A 612 -24.81 -26.85 13.78
C THR A 612 -25.98 -26.70 12.82
N ALA A 613 -26.90 -27.67 12.76
CA ALA A 613 -28.11 -27.59 11.95
C ALA A 613 -29.06 -26.47 12.41
N ALA A 614 -29.18 -26.26 13.72
CA ALA A 614 -29.95 -25.15 14.28
C ALA A 614 -29.34 -23.78 13.90
N ILE A 615 -28.01 -23.64 14.02
CA ILE A 615 -27.29 -22.41 13.67
C ILE A 615 -27.41 -22.07 12.17
N ASP A 616 -27.37 -23.06 11.27
CA ASP A 616 -27.46 -22.82 9.82
C ASP A 616 -28.89 -22.39 9.39
N LEU A 617 -29.92 -22.94 10.02
CA LEU A 617 -31.31 -22.53 9.79
C LEU A 617 -31.59 -21.11 10.28
N ASP A 618 -31.04 -20.72 11.44
CA ASP A 618 -31.17 -19.36 11.97
C ASP A 618 -30.48 -18.34 11.05
N LYS A 619 -29.25 -18.63 10.59
CA LYS A 619 -28.56 -17.79 9.60
C LYS A 619 -29.35 -17.65 8.31
N ARG A 620 -29.92 -18.74 7.80
CA ARG A 620 -30.71 -18.71 6.57
C ARG A 620 -32.01 -17.91 6.74
N ARG A 621 -32.63 -17.94 7.92
CA ARG A 621 -33.79 -17.11 8.25
C ARG A 621 -33.43 -15.63 8.30
N GLU A 622 -32.32 -15.28 8.96
CA GLU A 622 -31.81 -13.91 8.96
C GLU A 622 -31.49 -13.41 7.55
N GLN A 623 -30.83 -14.24 6.73
CA GLN A 623 -30.54 -13.92 5.34
C GLN A 623 -31.82 -13.68 4.53
N LEU A 624 -32.85 -14.50 4.69
CA LEU A 624 -34.12 -14.32 3.96
C LEU A 624 -34.88 -13.07 4.44
N ALA A 625 -34.88 -12.77 5.75
CA ALA A 625 -35.44 -11.53 6.27
C ALA A 625 -34.70 -10.30 5.74
N GLN A 626 -33.37 -10.36 5.70
CA GLN A 626 -32.51 -9.34 5.10
C GLN A 626 -32.74 -9.22 3.59
N ARG A 627 -32.96 -10.33 2.87
CA ARG A 627 -33.17 -10.30 1.42
C ARG A 627 -34.54 -9.73 1.04
N ILE A 628 -35.57 -9.98 1.84
CA ILE A 628 -36.88 -9.31 1.71
C ILE A 628 -36.71 -7.81 1.95
N SER A 629 -35.96 -7.39 2.97
CA SER A 629 -35.73 -5.96 3.22
C SER A 629 -34.90 -5.33 2.11
N GLU A 630 -33.81 -5.96 1.66
CA GLU A 630 -32.99 -5.55 0.51
C GLU A 630 -33.78 -5.47 -0.79
N GLY A 631 -34.68 -6.41 -1.06
CA GLY A 631 -35.58 -6.35 -2.21
C GLY A 631 -36.46 -5.11 -2.20
N VAL A 632 -36.94 -4.70 -1.03
CA VAL A 632 -37.68 -3.44 -0.83
C VAL A 632 -36.75 -2.22 -0.96
N VAL A 633 -35.54 -2.27 -0.37
CA VAL A 633 -34.53 -1.20 -0.45
C VAL A 633 -34.08 -0.97 -1.90
N ALA A 634 -33.93 -2.04 -2.68
CA ALA A 634 -33.46 -1.98 -4.06
C ALA A 634 -34.58 -1.65 -5.06
N GLY A 635 -35.82 -1.46 -4.61
CA GLY A 635 -37.00 -1.24 -5.47
C GLY A 635 -37.40 -2.46 -6.30
N LYS A 636 -36.82 -3.62 -6.03
CA LYS A 636 -37.10 -4.87 -6.77
C LYS A 636 -38.35 -5.57 -6.28
N LEU A 637 -38.96 -5.11 -5.19
CA LEU A 637 -40.12 -5.73 -4.57
C LEU A 637 -41.15 -4.66 -4.17
N THR A 638 -42.42 -4.84 -4.55
CA THR A 638 -43.48 -3.89 -4.20
C THR A 638 -43.83 -3.97 -2.71
N ALA A 639 -44.45 -2.91 -2.16
CA ALA A 639 -44.90 -2.92 -0.76
C ALA A 639 -45.93 -4.04 -0.48
N GLU A 640 -46.74 -4.40 -1.47
CA GLU A 640 -47.72 -5.48 -1.39
C GLU A 640 -47.05 -6.86 -1.45
N ASP A 641 -46.10 -7.07 -2.38
CA ASP A 641 -45.33 -8.31 -2.45
C ASP A 641 -44.46 -8.51 -1.19
N ALA A 642 -43.92 -7.43 -0.62
CA ALA A 642 -43.16 -7.45 0.62
C ALA A 642 -44.00 -7.93 1.80
N ASP A 643 -45.25 -7.46 1.88
CA ASP A 643 -46.17 -7.84 2.95
C ASP A 643 -46.57 -9.32 2.84
N VAL A 644 -46.79 -9.83 1.62
CA VAL A 644 -47.08 -11.25 1.38
C VAL A 644 -45.89 -12.14 1.76
N LEU A 645 -44.67 -11.77 1.35
CA LEU A 645 -43.47 -12.53 1.66
C LEU A 645 -43.13 -12.49 3.16
N ARG A 646 -43.36 -11.36 3.84
CA ARG A 646 -43.22 -11.23 5.31
C ARG A 646 -44.20 -12.13 6.05
N LYS A 647 -45.47 -12.16 5.66
CA LYS A 647 -46.46 -13.06 6.26
C LYS A 647 -46.09 -14.53 6.11
N GLU A 648 -45.51 -14.92 4.98
CA GLU A 648 -45.02 -16.29 4.79
C GLU A 648 -43.78 -16.59 5.64
N PHE A 649 -42.85 -15.64 5.73
CA PHE A 649 -41.70 -15.72 6.65
C PHE A 649 -42.16 -15.87 8.11
N ASP A 650 -43.08 -15.03 8.59
CA ASP A 650 -43.59 -15.05 9.97
C ASP A 650 -44.31 -16.37 10.30
N ARG A 651 -44.98 -16.97 9.31
CA ARG A 651 -45.58 -18.31 9.46
C ARG A 651 -44.52 -19.39 9.66
N LEU A 652 -43.43 -19.35 8.88
CA LEU A 652 -42.31 -20.27 9.04
C LEU A 652 -41.57 -20.02 10.36
N ASP A 653 -41.40 -18.76 10.76
CA ASP A 653 -40.82 -18.36 12.04
C ASP A 653 -41.61 -18.90 13.24
N SER A 654 -42.95 -18.81 13.15
CA SER A 654 -43.86 -19.37 14.14
C SER A 654 -43.81 -20.89 14.19
N LEU A 655 -43.62 -21.55 13.04
CA LEU A 655 -43.45 -23.00 12.96
C LEU A 655 -42.12 -23.43 13.59
N ASN A 656 -41.04 -22.69 13.34
CA ASN A 656 -39.74 -22.94 13.96
C ASN A 656 -39.80 -22.79 15.49
N LYS A 657 -40.43 -21.72 15.98
CA LYS A 657 -40.63 -21.51 17.43
C LYS A 657 -41.42 -22.65 18.08
N LYS A 658 -42.38 -23.24 17.36
CA LYS A 658 -43.12 -24.43 17.82
C LYS A 658 -42.22 -25.65 17.92
N TYR A 659 -41.38 -25.93 16.92
CA TYR A 659 -40.43 -27.05 16.99
C TYR A 659 -39.40 -26.85 18.10
N VAL A 660 -38.83 -25.66 18.23
CA VAL A 660 -37.91 -25.32 19.34
C VAL A 660 -38.60 -25.53 20.70
N SER A 661 -39.86 -25.11 20.85
CA SER A 661 -40.61 -25.34 22.11
C SER A 661 -40.99 -26.81 22.37
N ALA A 662 -40.94 -27.66 21.35
CA ALA A 662 -41.25 -29.08 21.43
C ALA A 662 -40.00 -29.98 21.59
N GLY A 663 -38.81 -29.38 21.76
CA GLY A 663 -37.54 -30.10 21.91
C GLY A 663 -36.63 -30.02 20.67
N GLY A 664 -36.54 -28.87 19.99
CA GLY A 664 -35.63 -28.73 18.84
C GLY A 664 -36.17 -29.32 17.53
N LEU A 665 -35.36 -29.27 16.45
CA LEU A 665 -35.73 -29.78 15.13
C LEU A 665 -35.07 -31.12 14.85
N SER A 666 -35.85 -32.17 14.59
CA SER A 666 -35.31 -33.44 14.08
C SER A 666 -34.69 -33.28 12.69
N LYS A 667 -33.88 -34.24 12.22
CA LYS A 667 -33.29 -34.23 10.86
C LYS A 667 -34.36 -34.09 9.76
N GLY A 668 -35.51 -34.76 9.92
CA GLY A 668 -36.62 -34.66 8.97
C GLY A 668 -37.29 -33.28 8.97
N GLU A 669 -37.47 -32.70 10.16
CA GLU A 669 -38.06 -31.37 10.33
C GLU A 669 -37.11 -30.25 9.91
N SER A 670 -35.82 -30.39 10.19
CA SER A 670 -34.75 -29.49 9.72
C SER A 670 -34.67 -29.48 8.20
N VAL A 671 -34.72 -30.65 7.55
CA VAL A 671 -34.74 -30.73 6.08
C VAL A 671 -36.04 -30.16 5.50
N ALA A 672 -37.20 -30.43 6.11
CA ALA A 672 -38.47 -29.84 5.69
C ALA A 672 -38.47 -28.32 5.86
N MET A 673 -37.89 -27.83 6.95
CA MET A 673 -37.73 -26.40 7.25
C MET A 673 -36.77 -25.76 6.26
N ALA A 674 -35.59 -26.34 6.02
CA ALA A 674 -34.63 -25.90 5.03
C ALA A 674 -35.23 -25.85 3.63
N TYR A 675 -36.03 -26.86 3.26
CA TYR A 675 -36.76 -26.91 1.99
C TYR A 675 -37.82 -25.79 1.90
N SER A 676 -38.57 -25.55 2.97
CA SER A 676 -39.58 -24.48 3.02
C SER A 676 -38.94 -23.09 2.94
N LEU A 677 -37.81 -22.87 3.61
CA LEU A 677 -37.00 -21.66 3.54
C LEU A 677 -36.36 -21.48 2.17
N ALA A 678 -35.88 -22.57 1.55
CA ALA A 678 -35.36 -22.54 0.19
C ALA A 678 -36.46 -22.13 -0.82
N ARG A 679 -37.67 -22.68 -0.66
CA ARG A 679 -38.82 -22.32 -1.50
C ARG A 679 -39.27 -20.87 -1.29
N LEU A 680 -39.18 -20.35 -0.07
CA LEU A 680 -39.40 -18.93 0.22
C LEU A 680 -38.32 -18.07 -0.45
N GLY A 681 -37.05 -18.47 -0.35
CA GLY A 681 -35.93 -17.83 -1.04
C GLY A 681 -36.11 -17.76 -2.56
N SER A 682 -36.53 -18.86 -3.19
CA SER A 682 -36.83 -18.87 -4.63
C SER A 682 -37.98 -17.92 -5.00
N ARG A 683 -39.01 -17.81 -4.16
CA ARG A 683 -40.13 -16.87 -4.40
C ARG A 683 -39.73 -15.42 -4.18
N ILE A 684 -38.85 -15.13 -3.21
CA ILE A 684 -38.25 -13.80 -3.04
C ILE A 684 -37.48 -13.43 -4.31
N GLU A 685 -36.64 -14.33 -4.82
CA GLU A 685 -35.86 -14.09 -6.04
C GLU A 685 -36.73 -13.95 -7.30
N GLU A 686 -37.78 -14.76 -7.42
CA GLU A 686 -38.75 -14.66 -8.50
C GLU A 686 -39.45 -13.29 -8.51
N LYS A 687 -39.91 -12.83 -7.33
CA LYS A 687 -40.51 -11.51 -7.17
C LYS A 687 -39.52 -10.36 -7.35
N MET A 688 -38.24 -10.57 -7.05
CA MET A 688 -37.16 -9.61 -7.29
C MET A 688 -36.66 -9.55 -8.74
N LYS A 689 -37.03 -10.52 -9.58
CA LYS A 689 -36.62 -10.62 -10.99
C LYS A 689 -37.53 -9.85 -11.95
N ASP A 690 -38.72 -9.45 -11.52
CA ASP A 690 -39.62 -8.64 -12.35
C ASP A 690 -39.05 -7.22 -12.49
N ASP A 691 -38.99 -6.72 -13.72
CA ASP A 691 -38.14 -5.61 -14.15
C ASP A 691 -38.30 -4.31 -13.32
N ARG A 692 -37.16 -3.76 -12.90
CA ARG A 692 -36.90 -2.41 -12.35
C ARG A 692 -38.16 -1.57 -12.09
N ILE A 693 -38.73 -1.72 -10.90
CA ILE A 693 -39.68 -0.75 -10.39
C ILE A 693 -38.89 0.30 -9.61
N ALA A 694 -38.91 1.53 -10.11
CA ALA A 694 -38.28 2.66 -9.44
C ALA A 694 -38.88 2.81 -8.03
N LEU A 695 -38.03 2.79 -6.99
CA LEU A 695 -38.33 3.55 -5.77
C LEU A 695 -38.80 4.94 -6.23
N PRO A 696 -39.87 5.52 -5.64
CA PRO A 696 -40.16 6.93 -5.84
C PRO A 696 -38.87 7.67 -5.50
N SER A 697 -38.23 8.29 -6.49
CA SER A 697 -36.99 9.00 -6.19
C SER A 697 -37.34 10.04 -5.13
N LEU A 698 -36.54 10.16 -4.08
CA LEU A 698 -36.73 11.18 -3.05
C LEU A 698 -36.91 12.57 -3.71
N ASN A 699 -36.19 12.77 -4.83
CA ASN A 699 -36.33 13.91 -5.74
C ASN A 699 -37.71 14.01 -6.42
N ALA A 700 -38.33 12.90 -6.84
CA ALA A 700 -39.69 12.90 -7.39
C ALA A 700 -40.74 13.25 -6.33
N LEU A 701 -40.61 12.74 -5.10
CA LEU A 701 -41.51 13.11 -4.00
C LEU A 701 -41.32 14.58 -3.60
N HIS A 702 -40.08 15.05 -3.54
CA HIS A 702 -39.75 16.45 -3.31
C HIS A 702 -40.40 17.35 -4.39
N ASN A 703 -40.17 17.04 -5.66
CA ASN A 703 -40.74 17.77 -6.79
C ASN A 703 -42.27 17.71 -6.82
N GLN A 704 -42.86 16.58 -6.43
CA GLN A 704 -44.30 16.43 -6.33
C GLN A 704 -44.88 17.34 -5.25
N ILE A 705 -44.27 17.41 -4.06
CA ILE A 705 -44.71 18.31 -2.98
C ILE A 705 -44.56 19.77 -3.42
N ASP A 706 -43.45 20.12 -4.08
CA ASP A 706 -43.23 21.48 -4.62
C ASP A 706 -44.30 21.89 -5.64
N GLN A 707 -44.59 21.03 -6.62
CA GLN A 707 -45.64 21.28 -7.61
C GLN A 707 -47.02 21.41 -6.96
N ARG A 708 -47.31 20.60 -5.93
CA ARG A 708 -48.56 20.69 -5.18
C ARG A 708 -48.67 21.99 -4.39
N LEU A 709 -47.60 22.44 -3.74
CA LEU A 709 -47.55 23.73 -3.06
C LEU A 709 -47.75 24.89 -4.04
N ALA A 710 -47.10 24.83 -5.20
CA ALA A 710 -47.22 25.84 -6.26
C ALA A 710 -48.67 25.93 -6.78
N LYS A 711 -49.30 24.79 -7.08
CA LYS A 711 -50.72 24.76 -7.47
C LYS A 711 -51.65 25.27 -6.38
N SER A 712 -51.34 24.96 -5.12
CA SER A 712 -52.17 25.35 -3.97
C SER A 712 -52.09 26.85 -3.65
N ILE A 713 -50.95 27.49 -3.85
CA ILE A 713 -50.79 28.94 -3.70
C ILE A 713 -51.37 29.69 -4.90
N ALA A 714 -51.17 29.17 -6.13
CA ALA A 714 -51.73 29.74 -7.34
C ALA A 714 -53.27 29.75 -7.32
N SER A 715 -53.88 28.67 -6.82
CA SER A 715 -55.34 28.56 -6.69
C SER A 715 -55.92 29.28 -5.47
N GLY A 716 -55.07 29.77 -4.55
CA GLY A 716 -55.48 30.41 -3.30
C GLY A 716 -56.04 29.46 -2.23
N ALA A 717 -55.85 28.14 -2.39
CA ALA A 717 -56.22 27.15 -1.38
C ALA A 717 -55.33 27.21 -0.13
N LEU A 718 -54.08 27.68 -0.30
CA LEU A 718 -53.14 27.99 0.78
C LEU A 718 -52.69 29.45 0.71
N THR A 719 -52.43 30.05 1.88
CA THR A 719 -51.85 31.38 2.01
C THR A 719 -50.32 31.32 1.88
N SER A 720 -49.67 32.43 1.49
CA SER A 720 -48.20 32.50 1.39
C SER A 720 -47.53 32.15 2.73
N ASP A 721 -48.10 32.55 3.87
CA ASP A 721 -47.56 32.19 5.19
C ASP A 721 -47.54 30.68 5.46
N ARG A 722 -48.61 29.96 5.06
CA ARG A 722 -48.67 28.49 5.22
C ARG A 722 -47.73 27.79 4.24
N VAL A 723 -47.63 28.28 3.02
CA VAL A 723 -46.72 27.73 2.00
C VAL A 723 -45.27 27.90 2.44
N LYS A 724 -44.93 29.03 3.06
CA LYS A 724 -43.62 29.25 3.68
C LYS A 724 -43.33 28.24 4.79
N GLU A 725 -44.29 27.93 5.67
CA GLU A 725 -44.12 26.90 6.71
C GLU A 725 -43.83 25.51 6.10
N TYR A 726 -44.53 25.13 5.04
CA TYR A 726 -44.28 23.85 4.34
C TYR A 726 -42.93 23.85 3.62
N LYS A 727 -42.53 24.98 3.03
CA LYS A 727 -41.21 25.16 2.40
C LYS A 727 -40.08 25.06 3.42
N ASP A 728 -40.18 25.73 4.57
CA ASP A 728 -39.18 25.68 5.64
C ASP A 728 -38.96 24.23 6.14
N ARG A 729 -40.03 23.43 6.18
CA ARG A 729 -39.97 22.00 6.52
C ARG A 729 -39.35 21.16 5.40
N LEU A 730 -39.70 21.41 4.15
CA LEU A 730 -39.11 20.75 2.99
C LEU A 730 -37.59 21.00 2.93
N GLU A 731 -37.14 22.23 3.19
CA GLU A 731 -35.73 22.58 3.29
C GLU A 731 -35.05 21.94 4.50
N ALA A 732 -35.74 21.79 5.63
CA ALA A 732 -35.20 21.07 6.79
C ALA A 732 -34.93 19.59 6.48
N ILE A 733 -35.84 18.95 5.72
CA ILE A 733 -35.67 17.58 5.22
C ILE A 733 -34.49 17.52 4.24
N ALA A 734 -34.37 18.48 3.31
CA ALA A 734 -33.23 18.54 2.38
C ALA A 734 -31.88 18.74 3.10
N ARG A 735 -31.84 19.56 4.18
CA ARG A 735 -30.65 19.71 5.03
C ARG A 735 -30.30 18.42 5.77
N MET A 736 -31.31 17.69 6.23
CA MET A 736 -31.13 16.39 6.88
C MET A 736 -30.56 15.35 5.90
N GLU A 737 -31.06 15.33 4.67
CA GLU A 737 -30.53 14.52 3.57
C GLU A 737 -29.05 14.83 3.28
N MET A 738 -28.71 16.12 3.16
CA MET A 738 -27.32 16.56 2.96
C MET A 738 -26.42 16.15 4.13
N GLY A 739 -26.95 16.18 5.36
CA GLY A 739 -26.25 15.69 6.55
C GLY A 739 -25.90 14.20 6.49
N PHE A 740 -26.85 13.36 6.05
CA PHE A 740 -26.61 11.92 5.87
C PHE A 740 -25.66 11.61 4.72
N ARG A 741 -25.70 12.40 3.64
CA ARG A 741 -24.76 12.24 2.53
C ARG A 741 -23.32 12.64 2.90
N TYR A 742 -23.14 13.50 3.90
CA TYR A 742 -21.82 14.01 4.31
C TYR A 742 -21.02 13.01 5.16
N THR A 743 -21.67 12.05 5.83
CA THR A 743 -21.00 11.07 6.72
C THR A 743 -20.28 9.92 6.00
N GLY A 744 -20.31 9.90 4.66
CA GLY A 744 -19.57 8.96 3.81
C GLY A 744 -20.36 7.68 3.51
N ASP A 745 -20.44 7.34 2.21
CA ASP A 745 -21.13 6.18 1.59
C ASP A 745 -22.58 6.37 1.10
N GLY A 746 -23.11 7.59 1.13
CA GLY A 746 -24.47 7.88 0.62
C GLY A 746 -25.55 7.64 1.68
N LEU A 747 -26.82 7.56 1.27
CA LEU A 747 -27.93 7.33 2.22
C LEU A 747 -28.10 5.85 2.54
N SER A 748 -28.03 5.50 3.82
CA SER A 748 -28.44 4.17 4.29
C SER A 748 -29.96 3.97 4.23
N TYR A 749 -30.44 2.72 4.29
CA TYR A 749 -31.88 2.43 4.28
C TYR A 749 -32.64 3.05 5.48
N PRO A 750 -32.12 3.01 6.74
CA PRO A 750 -32.76 3.72 7.85
C PRO A 750 -32.87 5.22 7.61
N GLU A 751 -31.85 5.85 7.02
CA GLU A 751 -31.84 7.29 6.70
C GLU A 751 -32.81 7.60 5.55
N SER A 752 -32.86 6.76 4.52
CA SER A 752 -33.79 6.88 3.39
C SER A 752 -35.25 6.72 3.83
N MET A 753 -35.52 5.75 4.71
CA MET A 753 -36.85 5.52 5.28
C MET A 753 -37.25 6.66 6.22
N MET A 754 -36.31 7.23 6.97
CA MET A 754 -36.60 8.39 7.82
C MET A 754 -36.98 9.61 7.00
N LEU A 755 -36.25 9.90 5.92
CA LEU A 755 -36.60 11.00 5.01
C LEU A 755 -37.92 10.74 4.27
N ALA A 756 -38.16 9.51 3.81
CA ALA A 756 -39.43 9.13 3.18
C ALA A 756 -40.61 9.31 4.15
N ASN A 757 -40.48 8.88 5.41
CA ASN A 757 -41.51 9.08 6.43
C ASN A 757 -41.74 10.56 6.74
N GLN A 758 -40.69 11.39 6.75
CA GLN A 758 -40.82 12.84 6.94
C GLN A 758 -41.52 13.52 5.78
N LEU A 759 -41.23 13.12 4.53
CA LEU A 759 -41.92 13.61 3.34
C LEU A 759 -43.38 13.14 3.30
N ASP A 760 -43.66 11.89 3.68
CA ASP A 760 -45.03 11.38 3.81
C ASP A 760 -45.83 12.10 4.89
N ASP A 761 -45.22 12.39 6.05
CA ASP A 761 -45.87 13.21 7.09
C ASP A 761 -46.16 14.62 6.57
N LEU A 762 -45.21 15.24 5.87
CA LEU A 762 -45.41 16.55 5.23
C LEU A 762 -46.56 16.51 4.21
N ASN A 763 -46.61 15.46 3.40
CA ASN A 763 -47.64 15.24 2.38
C ASN A 763 -49.03 15.03 3.02
N ARG A 764 -49.14 14.25 4.11
CA ARG A 764 -50.38 14.07 4.88
C ARG A 764 -50.86 15.36 5.53
N ARG A 765 -49.93 16.18 6.06
CA ARG A 765 -50.26 17.51 6.59
C ARG A 765 -50.74 18.46 5.49
N LEU A 766 -50.18 18.36 4.29
CA LEU A 766 -50.63 19.11 3.12
C LEU A 766 -52.03 18.66 2.68
N ASP A 767 -52.28 17.35 2.58
CA ASP A 767 -53.60 16.77 2.28
C ASP A 767 -54.65 17.23 3.29
N SER A 768 -54.32 17.18 4.58
CA SER A 768 -55.20 17.64 5.66
C SER A 768 -55.49 19.14 5.56
N ALA A 769 -54.52 19.95 5.15
CA ALA A 769 -54.70 21.39 4.99
C ALA A 769 -55.47 21.80 3.74
N LEU A 770 -55.52 20.93 2.73
CA LEU A 770 -56.27 21.09 1.48
C LEU A 770 -57.66 20.46 1.55
N SER A 771 -57.86 19.48 2.43
CA SER A 771 -59.15 18.81 2.63
C SER A 771 -60.24 19.83 2.99
N GLY A 772 -61.32 19.82 2.21
CA GLY A 772 -62.48 20.70 2.41
C GLY A 772 -62.29 22.17 1.99
N LYS A 773 -61.14 22.54 1.39
CA LYS A 773 -60.94 23.89 0.85
C LYS A 773 -61.20 23.95 -0.65
N ASN A 774 -62.10 24.83 -1.06
CA ASN A 774 -62.33 25.10 -2.47
C ASN A 774 -61.31 26.11 -2.99
N PRO A 775 -60.71 25.87 -4.17
CA PRO A 775 -59.83 26.84 -4.81
C PRO A 775 -60.60 28.11 -5.18
N ASN A 776 -60.06 29.27 -4.81
CA ASN A 776 -60.67 30.58 -5.11
C ASN A 776 -60.38 31.02 -6.57
N PHE A 777 -59.33 30.46 -7.16
CA PHE A 777 -58.84 30.78 -8.49
C PHE A 777 -58.46 29.50 -9.23
N ALA A 778 -58.61 29.50 -10.56
CA ALA A 778 -58.17 28.38 -11.39
C ALA A 778 -56.64 28.31 -11.52
N GLY A 779 -55.93 29.41 -11.27
CA GLY A 779 -54.48 29.53 -11.36
C GLY A 779 -54.03 30.99 -11.38
N ILE A 780 -52.76 31.24 -11.73
CA ILE A 780 -52.18 32.59 -11.80
C ILE A 780 -52.88 33.45 -12.87
N GLU A 781 -53.26 32.86 -14.02
CA GLU A 781 -53.97 33.57 -15.09
C GLU A 781 -55.31 34.13 -14.61
N ASP A 782 -56.13 33.30 -13.96
CA ASP A 782 -57.44 33.73 -13.45
C ASP A 782 -57.29 34.84 -12.39
N ARG A 783 -56.19 34.84 -11.62
CA ARG A 783 -55.88 35.92 -10.67
C ARG A 783 -55.52 37.23 -11.37
N LEU A 784 -54.70 37.17 -12.42
CA LEU A 784 -54.34 38.35 -13.23
C LEU A 784 -55.54 38.92 -13.98
N ASP A 785 -56.35 38.06 -14.59
CA ASP A 785 -57.56 38.47 -15.31
C ASP A 785 -58.57 39.14 -14.38
N LYS A 786 -58.76 38.58 -13.18
CA LYS A 786 -59.61 39.21 -12.16
C LYS A 786 -59.04 40.54 -11.67
N ALA A 787 -57.73 40.65 -11.46
CA ALA A 787 -57.09 41.93 -11.10
C ALA A 787 -57.27 42.99 -12.21
N GLY A 788 -57.08 42.60 -13.48
CA GLY A 788 -57.30 43.46 -14.64
C GLY A 788 -58.75 43.94 -14.76
N LYS A 789 -59.73 43.03 -14.54
CA LYS A 789 -61.16 43.40 -14.47
C LYS A 789 -61.43 44.40 -13.35
N ARG A 790 -60.88 44.20 -12.16
CA ARG A 790 -61.04 45.13 -11.02
C ARG A 790 -60.47 46.52 -11.32
N ILE A 791 -59.32 46.60 -12.01
CA ILE A 791 -58.77 47.88 -12.48
C ILE A 791 -59.72 48.54 -13.47
N ALA A 792 -60.21 47.80 -14.47
CA ALA A 792 -61.17 48.31 -15.45
C ALA A 792 -62.46 48.82 -14.80
N ASP A 793 -63.03 48.06 -13.87
CA ASP A 793 -64.23 48.44 -13.12
C ASP A 793 -63.98 49.69 -12.25
N GLY A 794 -62.81 49.79 -11.62
CA GLY A 794 -62.43 50.95 -10.82
C GLY A 794 -62.30 52.24 -11.64
N ILE A 795 -61.84 52.13 -12.90
CA ILE A 795 -61.80 53.23 -13.86
C ILE A 795 -63.22 53.64 -14.27
N VAL A 796 -64.05 52.66 -14.66
CA VAL A 796 -65.45 52.91 -15.09
C VAL A 796 -66.28 53.55 -13.98
N THR A 797 -66.08 53.09 -12.74
CA THR A 797 -66.78 53.62 -11.55
C THR A 797 -66.16 54.91 -11.00
N LYS A 798 -65.11 55.46 -11.63
CA LYS A 798 -64.36 56.67 -11.22
C LYS A 798 -63.79 56.59 -9.79
N LYS A 799 -63.59 55.39 -9.26
CA LYS A 799 -62.95 55.16 -7.95
C LYS A 799 -61.43 55.16 -8.07
N ILE A 800 -60.91 54.80 -9.24
CA ILE A 800 -59.48 54.88 -9.59
C ILE A 800 -59.31 56.04 -10.56
N ASP A 801 -58.43 57.01 -10.23
CA ASP A 801 -58.13 58.15 -11.11
C ASP A 801 -57.19 57.75 -12.27
N ALA A 802 -57.01 58.63 -13.25
CA ALA A 802 -56.27 58.31 -14.47
C ALA A 802 -54.77 58.04 -14.24
N GLU A 803 -54.17 58.69 -13.24
CA GLU A 803 -52.75 58.50 -12.87
C GLU A 803 -52.56 57.14 -12.20
N ALA A 804 -53.41 56.83 -11.21
CA ALA A 804 -53.45 55.54 -10.53
C ALA A 804 -53.82 54.38 -11.47
N ALA A 805 -54.71 54.61 -12.44
CA ALA A 805 -55.05 53.63 -13.44
C ALA A 805 -53.86 53.28 -14.35
N GLY A 806 -53.03 54.28 -14.70
CA GLY A 806 -51.81 54.10 -15.48
C GLY A 806 -50.75 53.29 -14.71
N SER A 807 -50.54 53.60 -13.44
CA SER A 807 -49.58 52.85 -12.61
C SER A 807 -50.02 51.41 -12.37
N LEU A 808 -51.29 51.18 -12.00
CA LEU A 808 -51.83 49.83 -11.77
C LEU A 808 -51.80 48.95 -13.03
N LYS A 809 -52.04 49.54 -14.22
CA LYS A 809 -51.89 48.82 -15.50
C LYS A 809 -50.43 48.49 -15.80
N THR A 810 -49.51 49.43 -15.57
CA THR A 810 -48.07 49.21 -15.76
C THR A 810 -47.57 48.09 -14.84
N GLU A 811 -48.03 48.06 -13.59
CA GLU A 811 -47.73 46.99 -12.64
C GLU A 811 -48.33 45.64 -13.07
N LEU A 812 -49.59 45.62 -13.54
CA LEU A 812 -50.22 44.42 -14.10
C LEU A 812 -49.45 43.88 -15.32
N ASP A 813 -49.04 44.77 -16.22
CA ASP A 813 -48.24 44.42 -17.41
C ASP A 813 -46.86 43.89 -17.01
N ARG A 814 -46.22 44.49 -15.99
CA ARG A 814 -44.95 43.97 -15.46
C ARG A 814 -45.11 42.56 -14.92
N ILE A 815 -46.14 42.31 -14.10
CA ILE A 815 -46.39 40.98 -13.52
C ILE A 815 -46.72 39.97 -14.64
N SER A 816 -47.48 40.39 -15.65
CA SER A 816 -47.78 39.57 -16.83
C SER A 816 -46.50 39.23 -17.62
N ASN A 817 -45.60 40.20 -17.80
CA ASN A 817 -44.31 39.97 -18.46
C ASN A 817 -43.38 39.08 -17.64
N ALA A 818 -43.33 39.25 -16.31
CA ALA A 818 -42.58 38.38 -15.41
C ALA A 818 -43.10 36.94 -15.50
N ARG A 819 -44.43 36.76 -15.55
CA ARG A 819 -45.06 35.45 -15.77
C ARG A 819 -44.63 34.82 -17.10
N VAL A 820 -44.58 35.57 -18.20
CA VAL A 820 -44.13 35.05 -19.50
C VAL A 820 -42.64 34.71 -19.48
N ALA A 821 -41.81 35.50 -18.79
CA ALA A 821 -40.39 35.22 -18.62
C ALA A 821 -40.15 33.92 -17.84
N PHE A 822 -40.89 33.70 -16.74
CA PHE A 822 -40.80 32.46 -15.96
C PHE A 822 -41.36 31.23 -16.70
N ALA A 823 -42.19 31.41 -17.74
CA ALA A 823 -42.71 30.29 -18.53
C ALA A 823 -41.71 29.69 -19.53
N HIS A 824 -40.52 30.30 -19.72
CA HIS A 824 -39.49 29.82 -20.67
C HIS A 824 -38.47 28.85 -20.05
N SER A 825 -38.58 28.51 -18.77
CA SER A 825 -37.86 27.39 -18.16
C SER A 825 -38.63 26.08 -18.42
N GLU A 826 -37.97 25.05 -18.95
CA GLU A 826 -38.57 23.82 -19.52
C GLU A 826 -39.30 22.91 -18.49
N GLY A 827 -40.38 23.39 -17.86
CA GLY A 827 -41.17 22.57 -16.92
C GLY A 827 -42.36 23.22 -16.20
N GLY A 828 -42.66 24.51 -16.45
CA GLY A 828 -43.69 25.26 -15.71
C GLY A 828 -43.11 26.05 -14.53
N TYR A 829 -43.95 26.81 -13.81
CA TYR A 829 -43.49 27.67 -12.71
C TYR A 829 -42.96 26.86 -11.52
N SER A 830 -41.75 27.16 -11.06
CA SER A 830 -41.27 26.67 -9.77
C SER A 830 -42.12 27.22 -8.61
N LEU A 831 -42.02 26.60 -7.44
CA LEU A 831 -42.71 27.06 -6.23
C LEU A 831 -42.34 28.52 -5.89
N GLU A 832 -41.07 28.89 -6.05
CA GLU A 832 -40.56 30.23 -5.73
C GLU A 832 -41.08 31.30 -6.71
N GLU A 833 -41.08 30.99 -8.01
CA GLU A 833 -41.62 31.88 -9.04
C GLU A 833 -43.13 32.06 -8.87
N THR A 834 -43.84 30.96 -8.58
CA THR A 834 -45.28 30.98 -8.30
C THR A 834 -45.60 31.83 -7.07
N GLU A 835 -44.84 31.67 -5.98
CA GLU A 835 -45.02 32.48 -4.78
C GLU A 835 -44.75 33.96 -5.03
N THR A 836 -43.70 34.27 -5.79
CA THR A 836 -43.34 35.66 -6.14
C THR A 836 -44.45 36.32 -6.96
N LEU A 837 -44.93 35.65 -8.01
CA LEU A 837 -46.05 36.14 -8.82
C LEU A 837 -47.32 36.32 -7.99
N VAL A 838 -47.65 35.37 -7.11
CA VAL A 838 -48.81 35.47 -6.23
C VAL A 838 -48.69 36.65 -5.27
N ARG A 839 -47.52 36.86 -4.66
CA ARG A 839 -47.28 38.02 -3.77
C ARG A 839 -47.41 39.34 -4.51
N ASP A 840 -46.88 39.44 -5.72
CA ASP A 840 -46.99 40.64 -6.55
C ASP A 840 -48.45 40.91 -6.97
N ILE A 841 -49.21 39.86 -7.29
CA ILE A 841 -50.65 39.97 -7.58
C ILE A 841 -51.44 40.37 -6.32
N ASP A 842 -51.09 39.84 -5.15
CA ASP A 842 -51.74 40.20 -3.89
C ASP A 842 -51.42 41.63 -3.46
N ARG A 843 -50.21 42.11 -3.73
CA ARG A 843 -49.82 43.53 -3.59
C ARG A 843 -50.62 44.41 -4.54
N LEU A 844 -50.68 44.06 -5.82
CA LEU A 844 -51.48 44.78 -6.82
C LEU A 844 -52.96 44.83 -6.41
N ASN A 845 -53.53 43.70 -5.98
CA ASN A 845 -54.91 43.64 -5.49
C ASN A 845 -55.12 44.51 -4.25
N SER A 846 -54.14 44.58 -3.35
CA SER A 846 -54.18 45.46 -2.18
C SER A 846 -54.13 46.94 -2.59
N GLU A 847 -53.30 47.31 -3.57
CA GLU A 847 -53.28 48.67 -4.13
C GLU A 847 -54.60 49.02 -4.83
N ILE A 848 -55.15 48.10 -5.64
CA ILE A 848 -56.48 48.24 -6.25
C ILE A 848 -57.53 48.48 -5.15
N ASP A 849 -57.50 47.71 -4.06
CA ASP A 849 -58.42 47.86 -2.92
C ASP A 849 -58.30 49.23 -2.23
N LEU A 850 -57.08 49.74 -2.06
CA LEU A 850 -56.84 51.07 -1.49
C LEU A 850 -57.45 52.16 -2.37
N HIS A 851 -57.21 52.11 -3.68
CA HIS A 851 -57.79 53.06 -4.63
C HIS A 851 -59.32 52.91 -4.71
N MET A 852 -59.85 51.69 -4.73
CA MET A 852 -61.29 51.43 -4.73
C MET A 852 -62.00 51.92 -3.47
N LYS A 853 -61.29 52.02 -2.33
CA LYS A 853 -61.76 52.62 -1.07
C LYS A 853 -61.53 54.13 -0.99
N GLY A 854 -60.99 54.76 -2.05
CA GLY A 854 -60.72 56.20 -2.11
C GLY A 854 -59.47 56.64 -1.34
N GLN A 855 -58.61 55.70 -0.93
CA GLN A 855 -57.33 56.00 -0.28
C GLN A 855 -56.25 56.23 -1.34
N LYS A 856 -55.65 57.43 -1.35
CA LYS A 856 -54.82 57.95 -2.46
C LYS A 856 -53.32 57.59 -2.43
N LEU A 857 -52.84 56.85 -1.44
CA LEU A 857 -51.41 56.49 -1.38
C LEU A 857 -51.20 55.07 -1.91
N ALA A 858 -50.73 54.98 -3.16
CA ALA A 858 -50.23 53.73 -3.75
C ALA A 858 -48.96 53.28 -3.02
N TRP A 859 -48.75 51.97 -2.88
CA TRP A 859 -47.56 51.42 -2.21
C TRP A 859 -46.29 51.73 -3.01
N SER A 860 -46.37 51.75 -4.33
CA SER A 860 -45.29 52.14 -5.25
C SER A 860 -44.84 53.62 -5.17
N ASP A 861 -45.62 54.51 -4.54
CA ASP A 861 -45.28 55.94 -4.42
C ASP A 861 -44.43 56.21 -3.17
N ILE A 862 -43.16 55.77 -3.23
CA ILE A 862 -42.17 55.85 -2.13
C ILE A 862 -42.04 57.29 -1.61
N ASP A 863 -42.10 58.26 -2.51
CA ASP A 863 -41.90 59.67 -2.20
C ASP A 863 -43.07 60.21 -1.39
N ARG A 864 -44.31 60.05 -1.88
CA ARG A 864 -45.49 60.51 -1.14
C ARG A 864 -45.67 59.74 0.16
N ARG A 865 -45.35 58.44 0.21
CA ARG A 865 -45.41 57.63 1.45
C ARG A 865 -44.39 58.07 2.48
N GLN A 866 -43.15 58.29 2.07
CA GLN A 866 -42.11 58.81 2.95
C GLN A 866 -42.50 60.18 3.51
N THR A 867 -42.99 61.09 2.65
CA THR A 867 -43.45 62.42 3.10
C THR A 867 -44.66 62.34 4.03
N SER A 868 -45.61 61.43 3.75
CA SER A 868 -46.78 61.22 4.60
C SER A 868 -46.41 60.66 5.98
N LEU A 869 -45.54 59.65 6.03
CA LEU A 869 -45.05 59.06 7.28
C LEU A 869 -44.17 60.04 8.06
N GLU A 870 -43.34 60.82 7.39
CA GLU A 870 -42.57 61.90 8.00
C GLU A 870 -43.46 62.96 8.63
N LYS A 871 -44.51 63.40 7.92
CA LYS A 871 -45.49 64.35 8.44
C LYS A 871 -46.23 63.77 9.64
N THR A 872 -46.62 62.49 9.55
CA THR A 872 -47.32 61.78 10.63
C THR A 872 -46.43 61.65 11.87
N LEU A 873 -45.17 61.25 11.72
CA LEU A 873 -44.21 61.18 12.82
C LEU A 873 -44.00 62.56 13.46
N LYS A 874 -43.77 63.61 12.67
CA LYS A 874 -43.62 65.00 13.16
C LYS A 874 -44.85 65.46 13.94
N GLN A 875 -46.05 65.15 13.44
CA GLN A 875 -47.30 65.50 14.10
C GLN A 875 -47.49 64.72 15.41
N LEU A 876 -47.16 63.43 15.45
CA LEU A 876 -47.27 62.61 16.66
C LEU A 876 -46.25 62.99 17.74
N ILE A 877 -45.03 63.36 17.35
CA ILE A 877 -44.01 63.92 18.25
C ILE A 877 -44.49 65.27 18.81
N ALA A 878 -44.99 66.17 17.94
CA ALA A 878 -45.52 67.47 18.37
C ALA A 878 -46.74 67.35 19.29
N GLN A 879 -47.56 66.31 19.10
CA GLN A 879 -48.70 65.98 19.98
C GLN A 879 -48.29 65.24 21.26
N GLY A 880 -47.00 64.92 21.47
CA GLY A 880 -46.51 64.20 22.64
C GLY A 880 -46.94 62.73 22.73
N LYS A 881 -47.49 62.16 21.65
CA LYS A 881 -47.99 60.78 21.59
C LYS A 881 -46.89 59.72 21.39
N ILE A 882 -45.66 60.16 21.14
CA ILE A 882 -44.47 59.31 21.05
C ILE A 882 -43.45 59.86 22.05
N LYS A 883 -42.97 59.01 22.96
CA LYS A 883 -41.99 59.41 24.00
C LYS A 883 -40.64 59.73 23.37
N SER A 884 -39.88 60.65 23.99
CA SER A 884 -38.61 61.15 23.44
C SER A 884 -37.58 60.08 23.02
N PRO A 885 -37.44 58.92 23.70
CA PRO A 885 -36.52 57.87 23.26
C PRO A 885 -36.98 57.21 21.96
N ASP A 886 -38.26 56.84 21.86
CA ASP A 886 -38.84 56.20 20.68
C ASP A 886 -38.89 57.17 19.48
N ALA A 887 -39.12 58.45 19.76
CA ALA A 887 -39.08 59.51 18.76
C ALA A 887 -37.70 59.63 18.08
N ARG A 888 -36.61 59.53 18.87
CA ARG A 888 -35.23 59.54 18.32
C ARG A 888 -34.98 58.31 17.44
N VAL A 889 -35.34 57.12 17.92
CA VAL A 889 -35.15 55.87 17.17
C VAL A 889 -35.94 55.88 15.85
N LEU A 890 -37.19 56.34 15.86
CA LEU A 890 -38.00 56.45 14.65
C LEU A 890 -37.45 57.52 13.68
N THR A 891 -36.92 58.63 14.21
CA THR A 891 -36.29 59.66 13.36
C THR A 891 -35.03 59.10 12.69
N ASP A 892 -34.18 58.39 13.43
CA ASP A 892 -32.98 57.75 12.87
C ASP A 892 -33.31 56.66 11.83
N GLN A 893 -34.37 55.89 12.06
CA GLN A 893 -34.86 54.89 11.09
C GLN A 893 -35.34 55.54 9.80
N LEU A 894 -36.10 56.65 9.90
CA LEU A 894 -36.55 57.42 8.74
C LEU A 894 -35.36 58.00 7.96
N ASP A 895 -34.36 58.54 8.65
CA ASP A 895 -33.16 59.07 8.01
C ASP A 895 -32.32 58.00 7.32
N LYS A 896 -32.27 56.77 7.87
CA LYS A 896 -31.66 55.62 7.18
C LYS A 896 -32.39 55.28 5.89
N ILE A 897 -33.72 55.26 5.91
CA ILE A 897 -34.54 55.01 4.70
C ILE A 897 -34.29 56.10 3.65
N LYS A 898 -34.19 57.37 4.06
CA LYS A 898 -33.86 58.50 3.17
C LYS A 898 -32.48 58.36 2.52
N ARG A 899 -31.47 57.96 3.29
CA ARG A 899 -30.11 57.73 2.78
C ARG A 899 -30.06 56.55 1.83
N ALA A 900 -30.76 55.45 2.14
CA ALA A 900 -30.86 54.29 1.27
C ALA A 900 -31.52 54.65 -0.07
N LYS A 901 -32.63 55.41 -0.03
CA LYS A 901 -33.28 55.93 -1.23
C LYS A 901 -32.34 56.80 -2.06
N ALA A 902 -31.63 57.74 -1.44
CA ALA A 902 -30.69 58.61 -2.13
C ALA A 902 -29.54 57.82 -2.80
N ALA A 903 -29.05 56.77 -2.13
CA ALA A 903 -28.03 55.87 -2.67
C ALA A 903 -28.53 55.08 -3.90
N PHE A 904 -29.78 54.59 -3.87
CA PHE A 904 -30.37 53.89 -5.02
C PHE A 904 -30.61 54.82 -6.21
N THR A 905 -31.00 56.07 -5.98
CA THR A 905 -31.20 57.04 -7.08
C THR A 905 -29.90 57.55 -7.72
N LEU A 906 -28.73 57.27 -7.15
CA LEU A 906 -27.43 57.72 -7.66
C LEU A 906 -26.89 56.87 -8.84
N SER A 907 -27.38 55.64 -9.06
CA SER A 907 -26.84 54.80 -10.16
C SER A 907 -27.45 55.13 -11.52
N ASP A 908 -28.77 55.34 -11.61
CA ASP A 908 -29.49 55.47 -12.90
C ASP A 908 -30.59 56.55 -12.92
N GLY A 909 -30.70 57.38 -11.87
CA GLY A 909 -31.68 58.47 -11.77
C GLY A 909 -33.14 58.04 -11.55
N ASN A 910 -33.46 56.74 -11.62
CA ASN A 910 -34.77 56.17 -11.29
C ASN A 910 -34.62 54.91 -10.45
N LEU A 911 -35.48 54.74 -9.44
CA LEU A 911 -35.53 53.51 -8.64
C LEU A 911 -35.98 52.33 -9.52
N ASN A 912 -35.15 51.29 -9.60
CA ASN A 912 -35.54 50.04 -10.24
C ASN A 912 -36.58 49.30 -9.37
N TYR A 913 -37.20 48.24 -9.91
CA TYR A 913 -38.28 47.53 -9.22
C TYR A 913 -37.86 47.00 -7.85
N PHE A 914 -36.70 46.36 -7.76
CA PHE A 914 -36.22 45.77 -6.51
C PHE A 914 -35.95 46.83 -5.44
N GLU A 915 -35.44 47.98 -5.85
CA GLU A 915 -35.23 49.14 -4.98
C GLU A 915 -36.55 49.74 -4.51
N ARG A 916 -37.56 49.83 -5.38
CA ARG A 916 -38.92 50.27 -4.99
C ARG A 916 -39.54 49.30 -4.00
N VAL A 917 -39.39 47.99 -4.20
CA VAL A 917 -39.93 46.97 -3.28
C VAL A 917 -39.25 47.05 -1.93
N SER A 918 -37.92 47.08 -1.90
CA SER A 918 -37.13 47.17 -0.68
C SER A 918 -37.45 48.43 0.12
N LEU A 919 -37.55 49.59 -0.55
CA LEU A 919 -37.94 50.84 0.08
C LEU A 919 -39.41 50.83 0.54
N GLY A 920 -40.30 50.21 -0.24
CA GLY A 920 -41.72 50.05 0.09
C GLY A 920 -41.93 49.22 1.36
N GLU A 921 -41.23 48.09 1.49
CA GLU A 921 -41.23 47.24 2.69
C GLU A 921 -40.60 47.96 3.88
N ALA A 922 -39.51 48.70 3.68
CA ALA A 922 -38.88 49.48 4.73
C ALA A 922 -39.84 50.56 5.27
N LEU A 923 -40.60 51.22 4.40
CA LEU A 923 -41.63 52.19 4.79
C LEU A 923 -42.83 51.53 5.50
N ASP A 924 -43.22 50.31 5.13
CA ASP A 924 -44.28 49.56 5.85
C ASP A 924 -43.85 49.13 7.25
N ASN A 925 -42.61 48.64 7.37
CA ASN A 925 -42.02 48.31 8.66
C ASN A 925 -41.90 49.55 9.54
N PHE A 926 -41.53 50.68 8.95
CA PHE A 926 -41.46 51.95 9.63
C PHE A 926 -42.85 52.44 10.09
N ASN A 927 -43.88 52.33 9.25
CA ASN A 927 -45.25 52.65 9.63
C ASN A 927 -45.75 51.78 10.79
N ARG A 928 -45.46 50.46 10.77
CA ARG A 928 -45.76 49.56 11.89
C ARG A 928 -45.03 49.96 13.17
N ALA A 929 -43.78 50.42 13.05
CA ALA A 929 -43.01 50.91 14.20
C ALA A 929 -43.62 52.19 14.79
N ILE A 930 -44.07 53.14 13.95
CA ILE A 930 -44.80 54.34 14.41
C ILE A 930 -46.08 53.95 15.15
N GLN A 931 -46.86 53.01 14.61
CA GLN A 931 -48.09 52.53 15.25
C GLN A 931 -47.82 51.84 16.59
N LYS A 932 -46.77 51.01 16.67
CA LYS A 932 -46.40 50.33 17.93
C LYS A 932 -45.95 51.31 19.02
N SER A 933 -45.26 52.38 18.63
CA SER A 933 -44.79 53.41 19.57
C SER A 933 -45.84 54.45 19.96
N THR A 934 -47.02 54.43 19.31
CA THR A 934 -48.18 55.27 19.68
C THR A 934 -49.20 54.55 20.55
N VAL A 935 -49.16 53.21 20.63
CA VAL A 935 -50.06 52.39 21.45
C VAL A 935 -49.49 52.13 22.87
N LYS A 936 -48.31 52.68 23.19
CA LYS A 936 -47.66 52.65 24.51
C LYS A 936 -47.51 54.04 25.12
#